data_AF-A0A9P7VS27-F1
#
_entry.id   AF-A0A9P7VS27-F1
#
_cell.length_a   1.000
_cell.length_b   1.000
_cell.length_c   1.000
_cell.angle_alpha   90.00
_cell.angle_beta   90.00
_cell.angle_gamma   90.00
#
_symmetry.space_group_name_H-M   'P 1'
#
loop_
_entity.id
_entity.type
_entity.pdbx_description
1 polymer ?
#
loop_
_entity_poly.entity_id
_entity_poly.type
_entity_poly.pdbx_seq_one_letter_code
_entity_poly.pdbx_strand_id
1 'polypeptide(L)'
;MPSSKIVNVHSQAANVQAIRQAVVDGLDRPAGQKQLPTLLLYDERGLRLYDDITTKVPEYYLFAAEEEILKTKADDIVRIMHGGGGGDIRPDEAVLELGSGALRKTSHILRGLAKLVQDGCPPASRPPITYYALDLEERELERTLGEIAESDVGMLLQGKVETKGMWGTYDNGLKYVEAGGLRSFPSHTSVMDSRFSPDLKLDARDISPNSSVSYDSSATDYMHSDSPPSTPDDTQPPLHLLFLGSSLGNFSRRAGTDFLRSLPLRPGSGDTLLLGLDHDNSKQVIEEAYNDRMGYTRKFIMNGLRRAGKVLGNEHMFDHGKWSYVNNYNESERRHEAFFKCTVEHTVSDPATTAEFLFLKDELVKIEESFKFSDRDAYTLFIESNLRPIQRWSDSPLRYSLWLLERPSFIFPLLSSPGSEATSIGRKQCSTPFGVPSPQDWQYLWQSWDVITRKMIPPSMLYQKPIDLRHICLFYLGHIPTFLDIHLSRLLEEPHTEPDGFKYIFERGIDPIVDDPSVCHPHSQVPTEDKDWPTLNSILLFQDRVRARLLSLYQDVEAGKQVLTRKMGRVLFMTYEHEALHAETLLYMLLQRAGTGTLPPPGFAAPDWESLSEKWAAESKPSSPTITLGPATVTLGHDDVEAEDAQASDVATHEYGWDNEHPKRQVHVNEFRIEWRPVTNGEFYEFYMSGHGKDVQVPASWVQVAGAMQVRTLYGPVPMNVAYSWPVIASYKDLSRYALVKGGRLPTEPELRLFYDKFEAGYEGGANVGFRNWHPIPATTGGERDGGRGSNGGVWEWTSTLFEKYDGFVPSALYPGYSMDFFDGAHQVVLGGSYATIPRIASRRSVRNWYQRNYPYPWVGGRVVYEL
;
A
#
# COMPACT_ATOMS: atom_id res chain seq x y z
N MET A 1 9.86 -0.75 45.50
CA MET A 1 9.19 -0.97 44.21
C MET A 1 9.78 0.03 43.24
N PRO A 2 10.43 -0.35 42.12
CA PRO A 2 10.87 0.66 41.17
C PRO A 2 9.61 1.26 40.53
N SER A 3 9.38 2.56 40.74
CA SER A 3 8.30 3.29 40.07
C SER A 3 8.41 3.12 38.56
N SER A 4 7.27 2.90 37.88
CA SER A 4 7.20 3.01 36.42
C SER A 4 7.86 4.32 36.00
N LYS A 5 8.94 4.23 35.20
CA LYS A 5 9.65 5.42 34.75
C LYS A 5 8.80 6.13 33.70
N ILE A 6 8.22 7.26 34.07
CA ILE A 6 7.56 8.17 33.13
C ILE A 6 8.62 9.13 32.58
N VAL A 7 8.75 9.14 31.26
CA VAL A 7 9.59 10.11 30.54
C VAL A 7 8.71 11.29 30.16
N ASN A 8 9.04 12.48 30.69
CA ASN A 8 8.38 13.70 30.26
C ASN A 8 8.96 14.14 28.91
N VAL A 9 8.13 14.16 27.87
CA VAL A 9 8.50 14.60 26.52
C VAL A 9 7.82 15.92 26.12
N HIS A 10 7.15 16.61 27.06
CA HIS A 10 6.53 17.91 26.80
C HIS A 10 7.56 19.00 26.51
N SER A 11 7.31 19.76 25.44
CA SER A 11 7.88 21.11 25.27
C SER A 11 6.95 22.14 25.93
N GLN A 12 7.49 22.95 26.84
CA GLN A 12 6.77 23.80 27.81
C GLN A 12 5.64 24.70 27.22
N ALA A 13 4.53 24.80 27.98
CA ALA A 13 3.53 25.88 28.02
C ALA A 13 2.57 26.14 26.84
N ALA A 14 2.61 25.39 25.73
CA ALA A 14 1.83 25.72 24.52
C ALA A 14 0.33 25.32 24.51
N ASN A 15 -0.13 24.39 25.35
CA ASN A 15 -1.40 23.68 25.10
C ASN A 15 -2.69 24.48 25.49
N VAL A 16 -2.75 25.11 26.67
CA VAL A 16 -4.01 25.77 27.12
C VAL A 16 -4.36 27.01 26.28
N GLN A 17 -3.35 27.79 25.89
CA GLN A 17 -3.55 28.98 25.06
C GLN A 17 -3.99 28.60 23.64
N ALA A 18 -3.43 27.50 23.09
CA ALA A 18 -3.83 26.98 21.79
C ALA A 18 -5.29 26.49 21.80
N ILE A 19 -5.70 25.73 22.82
CA ILE A 19 -7.10 25.31 22.98
C ILE A 19 -8.03 26.53 23.08
N ARG A 20 -7.64 27.54 23.86
CA ARG A 20 -8.43 28.78 23.99
C ARG A 20 -8.60 29.46 22.64
N GLN A 21 -7.52 29.61 21.88
CA GLN A 21 -7.56 30.24 20.56
C GLN A 21 -8.47 29.44 19.62
N ALA A 22 -8.35 28.11 19.58
CA ALA A 22 -9.20 27.25 18.76
C ALA A 22 -10.69 27.33 19.15
N VAL A 23 -11.01 27.50 20.43
CA VAL A 23 -12.38 27.77 20.89
C VAL A 23 -12.87 29.11 20.35
N VAL A 24 -12.10 30.18 20.51
CA VAL A 24 -12.49 31.53 20.03
C VAL A 24 -12.68 31.52 18.50
N ASP A 25 -11.71 31.03 17.75
CA ASP A 25 -11.75 30.97 16.28
C ASP A 25 -12.90 30.09 15.78
N GLY A 26 -13.23 29.03 16.51
CA GLY A 26 -14.34 28.14 16.20
C GLY A 26 -15.71 28.78 16.46
N LEU A 27 -15.82 29.61 17.49
CA LEU A 27 -17.05 30.33 17.84
C LEU A 27 -17.24 31.62 17.04
N ASP A 28 -16.18 32.25 16.52
CA ASP A 28 -16.25 33.46 15.70
C ASP A 28 -16.75 33.19 14.26
N ARG A 29 -16.84 31.92 13.87
CA ARG A 29 -17.33 31.53 12.54
C ARG A 29 -18.78 31.97 12.30
N PRO A 30 -19.16 32.18 11.03
CA PRO A 30 -20.55 32.44 10.65
C PRO A 30 -21.52 31.37 11.17
N ALA A 31 -22.78 31.76 11.34
CA ALA A 31 -23.81 30.85 11.81
C ALA A 31 -23.89 29.60 10.92
N GLY A 32 -23.93 28.41 11.55
CA GLY A 32 -23.93 27.12 10.85
C GLY A 32 -22.55 26.61 10.41
N GLN A 33 -21.47 27.38 10.64
CA GLN A 33 -20.08 26.94 10.44
C GLN A 33 -19.28 26.86 11.75
N LYS A 34 -19.91 27.20 12.89
CA LYS A 34 -19.28 27.17 14.20
C LYS A 34 -18.85 25.75 14.59
N GLN A 35 -17.68 25.66 15.23
CA GLN A 35 -17.15 24.38 15.72
C GLN A 35 -16.35 24.55 17.01
N LEU A 36 -16.19 23.48 17.77
CA LEU A 36 -15.36 23.42 18.96
C LEU A 36 -14.37 22.24 18.84
N PRO A 37 -13.16 22.35 19.40
CA PRO A 37 -12.16 21.29 19.30
C PRO A 37 -12.54 20.06 20.16
N THR A 38 -12.34 18.85 19.62
CA THR A 38 -12.66 17.59 20.32
C THR A 38 -11.85 17.42 21.62
N LEU A 39 -10.69 18.07 21.75
CA LEU A 39 -9.84 18.00 22.95
C LEU A 39 -10.58 18.46 24.21
N LEU A 40 -11.63 19.26 24.07
CA LEU A 40 -12.50 19.66 25.17
C LEU A 40 -13.26 18.49 25.81
N LEU A 41 -13.41 17.39 25.09
CA LEU A 41 -14.12 16.20 25.56
C LEU A 41 -13.28 15.34 26.50
N TYR A 42 -11.94 15.47 26.50
CA TYR A 42 -11.01 14.53 27.12
C TYR A 42 -10.31 15.05 28.37
N ASP A 43 -10.94 15.94 29.13
CA ASP A 43 -10.45 16.26 30.48
C ASP A 43 -10.76 15.13 31.48
N GLU A 44 -10.27 15.21 32.72
CA GLU A 44 -10.41 14.15 33.74
C GLU A 44 -11.87 13.65 33.92
N ARG A 45 -12.86 14.54 33.77
CA ARG A 45 -14.28 14.14 33.81
C ARG A 45 -14.70 13.46 32.52
N GLY A 46 -14.27 14.01 31.39
CA GLY A 46 -14.47 13.44 30.06
C GLY A 46 -13.96 12.00 29.93
N LEU A 47 -12.72 11.75 30.36
CA LEU A 47 -12.12 10.41 30.34
C LEU A 47 -12.92 9.38 31.15
N ARG A 48 -13.45 9.76 32.31
CA ARG A 48 -14.34 8.89 33.10
C ARG A 48 -15.66 8.59 32.38
N LEU A 49 -16.24 9.58 31.71
CA LEU A 49 -17.45 9.39 30.91
C LEU A 49 -17.18 8.51 29.68
N TYR A 50 -16.00 8.64 29.07
CA TYR A 50 -15.58 7.76 27.99
C TYR A 50 -15.34 6.32 28.46
N ASP A 51 -14.77 6.14 29.66
CA ASP A 51 -14.66 4.80 30.27
C ASP A 51 -16.06 4.18 30.50
N ASP A 52 -17.04 4.97 30.95
CA ASP A 52 -18.43 4.51 31.04
C ASP A 52 -19.00 4.10 29.68
N ILE A 53 -18.73 4.85 28.60
CA ILE A 53 -19.16 4.46 27.24
C ILE A 53 -18.54 3.10 26.87
N THR A 54 -17.22 2.98 26.98
CA THR A 54 -16.51 1.76 26.56
C THR A 54 -16.80 0.52 27.42
N THR A 55 -17.33 0.69 28.64
CA THR A 55 -17.59 -0.44 29.56
C THR A 55 -19.06 -0.76 29.79
N LYS A 56 -19.95 0.24 29.67
CA LYS A 56 -21.37 0.11 30.03
C LYS A 56 -22.32 0.21 28.85
N VAL A 57 -21.83 0.66 27.68
CA VAL A 57 -22.66 0.83 26.48
C VAL A 57 -22.36 -0.28 25.46
N PRO A 58 -23.18 -1.34 25.39
CA PRO A 58 -22.99 -2.42 24.41
C PRO A 58 -23.21 -1.96 22.97
N GLU A 59 -24.00 -0.91 22.74
CA GLU A 59 -24.22 -0.32 21.41
C GLU A 59 -22.93 0.30 20.84
N TYR A 60 -22.01 0.77 21.70
CA TYR A 60 -20.69 1.27 21.29
C TYR A 60 -19.74 0.11 20.98
N TYR A 61 -19.97 -0.52 19.83
CA TYR A 61 -19.34 -1.78 19.46
C TYR A 61 -17.82 -1.71 19.28
N LEU A 62 -17.24 -0.54 18.99
CA LEU A 62 -15.83 -0.41 18.62
C LEU A 62 -14.87 -1.01 19.65
N PHE A 63 -15.13 -0.75 20.94
CA PHE A 63 -14.27 -1.27 22.02
C PHE A 63 -14.35 -2.79 22.09
N ALA A 64 -15.57 -3.36 22.10
CA ALA A 64 -15.77 -4.79 22.20
C ALA A 64 -15.27 -5.55 20.96
N ALA A 65 -15.44 -4.99 19.77
CA ALA A 65 -14.97 -5.56 18.51
C ALA A 65 -13.45 -5.63 18.44
N GLU A 66 -12.75 -4.54 18.80
CA GLU A 66 -11.28 -4.55 18.85
C GLU A 66 -10.75 -5.48 19.96
N GLU A 67 -11.41 -5.50 21.12
CA GLU A 67 -11.04 -6.38 22.22
C GLU A 67 -11.24 -7.87 21.88
N GLU A 68 -12.30 -8.23 21.14
CA GLU A 68 -12.52 -9.60 20.62
C GLU A 68 -11.34 -10.07 19.79
N ILE A 69 -10.88 -9.22 18.86
CA ILE A 69 -9.73 -9.53 17.99
C ILE A 69 -8.48 -9.72 18.86
N LEU A 70 -8.19 -8.78 19.76
CA LEU A 70 -6.99 -8.85 20.60
C LEU A 70 -7.01 -10.07 21.54
N LYS A 71 -8.16 -10.43 22.11
CA LYS A 71 -8.32 -11.62 22.95
C LYS A 71 -7.98 -12.90 22.22
N THR A 72 -8.33 -12.98 20.93
CA THR A 72 -8.23 -14.20 20.13
C THR A 72 -6.96 -14.27 19.29
N LYS A 73 -6.36 -13.12 18.94
CA LYS A 73 -5.28 -13.01 17.95
C LYS A 73 -4.02 -12.30 18.45
N ALA A 74 -3.95 -11.83 19.71
CA ALA A 74 -2.75 -11.15 20.21
C ALA A 74 -1.46 -11.98 20.07
N ASP A 75 -1.51 -13.29 20.34
CA ASP A 75 -0.36 -14.19 20.19
C ASP A 75 0.13 -14.24 18.72
N ASP A 76 -0.79 -14.29 17.76
CA ASP A 76 -0.48 -14.25 16.32
C ASP A 76 0.09 -12.88 15.92
N ILE A 77 -0.55 -11.80 16.37
CA ILE A 77 -0.16 -10.42 16.07
C ILE A 77 1.29 -10.18 16.49
N VAL A 78 1.66 -10.49 17.73
CA VAL A 78 3.04 -10.28 18.21
C VAL A 78 4.02 -11.21 17.51
N ARG A 79 3.66 -12.46 17.23
CA ARG A 79 4.53 -13.38 16.48
C ARG A 79 4.87 -12.82 15.10
N ILE A 80 3.90 -12.23 14.39
CA ILE A 80 4.13 -11.65 13.07
C ILE A 80 4.90 -10.33 13.18
N MET A 81 4.57 -9.46 14.15
CA MET A 81 5.31 -8.21 14.41
C MET A 81 6.81 -8.45 14.57
N HIS A 82 7.19 -9.49 15.32
CA HIS A 82 8.57 -9.82 15.65
C HIS A 82 9.21 -10.89 14.73
N GLY A 83 8.47 -11.39 13.73
CA GLY A 83 8.90 -12.51 12.87
C GLY A 83 9.84 -12.12 11.72
N GLY A 84 9.93 -10.83 11.38
CA GLY A 84 10.66 -10.33 10.20
C GLY A 84 12.18 -10.54 10.19
N GLY A 85 12.77 -11.02 11.30
CA GLY A 85 14.22 -11.12 11.50
C GLY A 85 14.80 -12.53 11.61
N GLY A 86 14.05 -13.60 11.32
CA GLY A 86 14.53 -14.98 11.48
C GLY A 86 13.98 -15.71 12.72
N GLY A 87 12.90 -15.20 13.33
CA GLY A 87 12.16 -15.87 14.39
C GLY A 87 12.62 -15.58 15.82
N ASP A 88 13.77 -14.93 16.01
CA ASP A 88 14.28 -14.55 17.32
C ASP A 88 14.07 -13.06 17.61
N ILE A 89 13.58 -12.74 18.82
CA ILE A 89 13.46 -11.38 19.34
C ILE A 89 14.86 -10.75 19.42
N ARG A 90 15.06 -9.59 18.81
CA ARG A 90 16.31 -8.84 18.96
C ARG A 90 16.34 -8.12 20.31
N PRO A 91 17.50 -8.05 20.98
CA PRO A 91 17.63 -7.22 22.17
C PRO A 91 17.29 -5.75 21.87
N ASP A 92 16.70 -5.08 22.85
CA ASP A 92 16.34 -3.65 22.81
C ASP A 92 15.24 -3.27 21.80
N GLU A 93 14.35 -4.21 21.44
CA GLU A 93 13.16 -3.90 20.66
C GLU A 93 12.17 -3.01 21.43
N ALA A 94 11.54 -2.08 20.72
CA ALA A 94 10.64 -1.10 21.31
C ALA A 94 9.22 -1.24 20.74
N VAL A 95 8.23 -1.31 21.63
CA VAL A 95 6.80 -1.24 21.31
C VAL A 95 6.27 0.08 21.86
N LEU A 96 5.79 0.99 21.02
CA LEU A 96 5.24 2.28 21.43
C LEU A 96 3.75 2.35 21.08
N GLU A 97 2.90 2.52 22.09
CA GLU A 97 1.47 2.75 21.90
C GLU A 97 1.14 4.24 21.95
N LEU A 98 0.51 4.73 20.89
CA LEU A 98 0.06 6.11 20.76
C LEU A 98 -1.36 6.24 21.32
N GLY A 99 -1.52 6.87 22.48
CA GLY A 99 -2.81 7.05 23.14
C GLY A 99 -3.24 5.79 23.89
N SER A 100 -2.43 5.41 24.89
CA SER A 100 -2.53 4.13 25.58
C SER A 100 -3.80 3.94 26.42
N GLY A 101 -4.43 5.03 26.88
CA GLY A 101 -5.67 4.98 27.63
C GLY A 101 -5.59 4.05 28.85
N ALA A 102 -6.64 3.24 29.05
CA ALA A 102 -6.75 2.37 30.21
C ALA A 102 -5.95 1.05 30.14
N LEU A 103 -5.15 0.82 29.09
CA LEU A 103 -4.34 -0.40 28.86
C LEU A 103 -5.09 -1.76 28.86
N ARG A 104 -6.43 -1.76 28.98
CA ARG A 104 -7.23 -3.01 29.02
C ARG A 104 -7.05 -3.86 27.77
N LYS A 105 -7.15 -3.22 26.60
CA LYS A 105 -6.91 -3.85 25.29
C LYS A 105 -5.44 -4.26 25.13
N THR A 106 -4.53 -3.37 25.48
CA THR A 106 -3.07 -3.57 25.41
C THR A 106 -2.62 -4.74 26.28
N SER A 107 -3.31 -5.04 27.37
CA SER A 107 -3.00 -6.18 28.23
C SER A 107 -2.93 -7.52 27.47
N HIS A 108 -3.71 -7.68 26.40
CA HIS A 108 -3.64 -8.86 25.53
C HIS A 108 -2.34 -8.92 24.74
N ILE A 109 -1.91 -7.78 24.18
CA ILE A 109 -0.60 -7.66 23.49
C ILE A 109 0.54 -7.90 24.47
N LEU A 110 0.53 -7.29 25.65
CA LEU A 110 1.55 -7.49 26.69
C LEU A 110 1.68 -8.96 27.09
N ARG A 111 0.57 -9.68 27.26
CA ARG A 111 0.57 -11.14 27.50
C ARG A 111 1.20 -11.90 26.32
N GLY A 112 0.87 -11.53 25.08
CA GLY A 112 1.49 -12.10 23.89
C GLY A 112 3.00 -11.89 23.87
N LEU A 113 3.48 -10.66 24.10
CA LEU A 113 4.91 -10.33 24.15
C LEU A 113 5.63 -11.15 25.23
N ALA A 114 5.03 -11.30 26.42
CA ALA A 114 5.60 -12.12 27.49
C ALA A 114 5.71 -13.61 27.12
N LYS A 115 4.79 -14.15 26.32
CA LYS A 115 4.88 -15.54 25.84
C LYS A 115 5.94 -15.71 24.76
N LEU A 116 6.17 -14.68 23.95
CA LEU A 116 7.13 -14.70 22.86
C LEU A 116 8.58 -14.82 23.39
N VAL A 117 8.87 -14.20 24.55
CA VAL A 117 10.18 -14.31 25.21
C VAL A 117 10.30 -15.65 25.96
N GLN A 118 11.17 -16.53 25.47
CA GLN A 118 11.44 -17.85 26.06
C GLN A 118 12.06 -17.76 27.47
N ASP A 119 11.67 -18.68 28.36
CA ASP A 119 12.25 -18.82 29.69
C ASP A 119 13.67 -19.40 29.62
N GLY A 120 14.68 -18.70 30.15
CA GLY A 120 16.05 -19.20 30.25
C GLY A 120 17.11 -18.58 29.32
N CYS A 121 16.77 -17.53 28.56
CA CYS A 121 17.78 -16.62 28.03
C CYS A 121 18.59 -16.08 29.24
N PRO A 122 19.94 -16.05 29.21
CA PRO A 122 20.71 -15.56 30.36
C PRO A 122 20.14 -14.20 30.77
N PRO A 123 20.05 -13.88 32.08
CA PRO A 123 19.51 -12.60 32.52
C PRO A 123 20.39 -11.51 31.92
N ALA A 124 19.97 -10.98 30.77
CA ALA A 124 20.44 -9.71 30.30
C ALA A 124 20.14 -8.73 31.43
N SER A 125 20.98 -7.72 31.59
CA SER A 125 20.78 -6.67 32.60
C SER A 125 19.42 -5.95 32.44
N ARG A 126 18.68 -6.22 31.36
CA ARG A 126 17.39 -5.62 30.99
C ARG A 126 16.53 -6.61 30.16
N PRO A 127 15.19 -6.54 30.24
CA PRO A 127 14.31 -7.29 29.35
C PRO A 127 14.57 -6.98 27.86
N PRO A 128 14.40 -7.96 26.95
CA PRO A 128 14.67 -7.77 25.52
C PRO A 128 13.69 -6.82 24.83
N ILE A 129 12.47 -6.67 25.36
CA ILE A 129 11.43 -5.79 24.82
C ILE A 129 11.12 -4.69 25.84
N THR A 130 11.03 -3.44 25.38
CA THR A 130 10.48 -2.32 26.15
C THR A 130 9.18 -1.82 25.52
N TYR A 131 8.09 -1.86 26.28
CA TYR A 131 6.80 -1.25 25.94
C TYR A 131 6.70 0.17 26.51
N TYR A 132 6.28 1.12 25.69
CA TYR A 132 6.09 2.53 26.01
C TYR A 132 4.62 2.92 25.81
N ALA A 133 3.96 3.34 26.89
CA ALA A 133 2.63 3.94 26.87
C ALA A 133 2.75 5.46 26.70
N LEU A 134 2.35 6.02 25.56
CA LEU A 134 2.28 7.47 25.35
C LEU A 134 0.87 7.99 25.63
N ASP A 135 0.77 8.96 26.54
CA ASP A 135 -0.51 9.61 26.88
C ASP A 135 -0.33 11.07 27.30
N LEU A 136 -1.44 11.82 27.26
CA LEU A 136 -1.50 13.26 27.55
C LEU A 136 -1.48 13.56 29.06
N GLU A 137 -1.95 12.63 29.89
CA GLU A 137 -2.15 12.84 31.34
C GLU A 137 -1.22 11.96 32.18
N GLU A 138 -0.23 12.59 32.83
CA GLU A 138 0.78 11.91 33.67
C GLU A 138 0.17 11.02 34.75
N ARG A 139 -0.86 11.51 35.45
CA ARG A 139 -1.52 10.76 36.54
C ARG A 139 -2.21 9.50 36.04
N GLU A 140 -2.79 9.53 34.85
CA GLU A 140 -3.41 8.36 34.26
C GLU A 140 -2.36 7.33 33.84
N LEU A 141 -1.22 7.77 33.30
CA LEU A 141 -0.08 6.88 33.02
C LEU A 141 0.43 6.21 34.30
N GLU A 142 0.60 6.96 35.40
CA GLU A 142 1.00 6.39 36.70
C GLU A 142 0.00 5.33 37.18
N ARG A 143 -1.30 5.66 37.11
CA ARG A 143 -2.39 4.78 37.55
C ARG A 143 -2.44 3.50 36.72
N THR A 144 -2.50 3.60 35.39
CA THR A 144 -2.72 2.44 34.52
C THR A 144 -1.50 1.52 34.45
N LEU A 145 -0.28 2.08 34.43
CA LEU A 145 0.94 1.27 34.53
C LEU A 145 1.08 0.61 35.90
N GLY A 146 0.68 1.29 36.97
CA GLY A 146 0.62 0.71 38.31
C GLY A 146 -0.35 -0.47 38.39
N GLU A 147 -1.57 -0.31 37.86
CA GLU A 147 -2.57 -1.37 37.79
C GLU A 147 -2.10 -2.59 36.98
N ILE A 148 -1.42 -2.37 35.84
CA ILE A 148 -0.83 -3.46 35.05
C ILE A 148 0.27 -4.17 35.85
N ALA A 149 1.17 -3.43 36.50
CA ALA A 149 2.26 -3.99 37.28
C ALA A 149 1.78 -4.86 38.47
N GLU A 150 0.65 -4.49 39.09
CA GLU A 150 0.04 -5.24 40.20
C GLU A 150 -0.87 -6.40 39.73
N SER A 151 -1.20 -6.48 38.44
CA SER A 151 -2.04 -7.53 37.88
C SER A 151 -1.29 -8.83 37.56
N ASP A 152 -2.03 -9.90 37.24
CA ASP A 152 -1.46 -11.14 36.71
C ASP A 152 -0.63 -10.92 35.43
N VAL A 153 -0.92 -9.87 34.66
CA VAL A 153 -0.11 -9.50 33.48
C VAL A 153 1.26 -9.03 33.94
N GLY A 154 1.33 -8.16 34.95
CA GLY A 154 2.58 -7.66 35.51
C GLY A 154 3.51 -8.78 35.95
N MET A 155 2.97 -9.87 36.52
CA MET A 155 3.75 -11.06 36.88
C MET A 155 4.35 -11.77 35.65
N LEU A 156 3.59 -11.88 34.56
CA LEU A 156 4.06 -12.50 33.31
C LEU A 156 5.16 -11.67 32.63
N LEU A 157 5.14 -10.34 32.79
CA LEU A 157 6.11 -9.44 32.16
C LEU A 157 7.49 -9.46 32.83
N GLN A 158 7.60 -9.95 34.08
CA GLN A 158 8.83 -9.86 34.86
C GLN A 158 10.01 -10.54 34.15
N GLY A 159 11.06 -9.76 33.88
CA GLY A 159 12.26 -10.22 33.17
C GLY A 159 12.08 -10.37 31.65
N LYS A 160 10.88 -10.18 31.13
CA LYS A 160 10.52 -10.41 29.71
C LYS A 160 10.19 -9.14 28.96
N VAL A 161 9.39 -8.25 29.57
CA VAL A 161 8.99 -6.97 28.98
C VAL A 161 9.11 -5.87 30.04
N GLU A 162 9.82 -4.80 29.72
CA GLU A 162 9.86 -3.59 30.56
C GLU A 162 8.74 -2.64 30.12
N THR A 163 7.94 -2.11 31.06
CA THR A 163 6.88 -1.12 30.76
C THR A 163 7.29 0.28 31.22
N LYS A 164 7.14 1.28 30.36
CA LYS A 164 7.43 2.71 30.63
C LYS A 164 6.28 3.61 30.19
N GLY A 165 6.18 4.78 30.82
CA GLY A 165 5.26 5.84 30.38
C GLY A 165 6.01 6.92 29.62
N MET A 166 5.35 7.54 28.65
CA MET A 166 5.77 8.76 27.98
C MET A 166 4.66 9.79 28.12
N TRP A 167 4.97 10.93 28.75
CA TRP A 167 3.99 11.99 28.97
C TRP A 167 4.18 13.10 27.92
N GLY A 168 3.22 13.23 27.02
CA GLY A 168 3.27 14.18 25.90
C GLY A 168 2.19 13.96 24.85
N THR A 169 2.15 14.86 23.86
CA THR A 169 1.33 14.65 22.65
C THR A 169 1.96 13.59 21.73
N TYR A 170 1.22 13.17 20.69
CA TYR A 170 1.78 12.31 19.64
C TYR A 170 3.06 12.93 19.05
N ASP A 171 3.01 14.18 18.61
CA ASP A 171 4.17 14.87 18.04
C ASP A 171 5.37 14.93 19.00
N ASN A 172 5.13 15.16 20.29
CA ASN A 172 6.19 15.14 21.29
C ASN A 172 6.84 13.74 21.38
N GLY A 173 6.01 12.71 21.43
CA GLY A 173 6.47 11.32 21.43
C GLY A 173 7.25 10.98 20.16
N LEU A 174 6.71 11.29 18.99
CA LEU A 174 7.34 11.00 17.69
C LEU A 174 8.68 11.73 17.53
N LYS A 175 8.76 13.03 17.88
CA LYS A 175 10.03 13.79 17.88
C LYS A 175 11.05 13.19 18.83
N TYR A 176 10.61 12.71 20.00
CA TYR A 176 11.49 12.00 20.93
C TYR A 176 12.04 10.71 20.32
N VAL A 177 11.22 9.94 19.59
CA VAL A 177 11.66 8.75 18.85
C VAL A 177 12.68 9.12 17.77
N GLU A 178 12.37 10.11 16.93
CA GLU A 178 13.25 10.59 15.85
C GLU A 178 14.61 11.07 16.37
N ALA A 179 14.64 11.71 17.54
CA ALA A 179 15.86 12.13 18.22
C ALA A 179 16.65 10.94 18.83
N GLY A 180 16.20 9.71 18.64
CA GLY A 180 16.83 8.50 19.19
C GLY A 180 16.52 8.27 20.68
N GLY A 181 15.45 8.86 21.21
CA GLY A 181 15.08 8.78 22.62
C GLY A 181 14.71 7.36 23.10
N LEU A 182 14.32 6.46 22.19
CA LEU A 182 14.08 5.06 22.52
C LEU A 182 15.38 4.23 22.61
N ARG A 183 16.55 4.81 22.31
CA ARG A 183 17.83 4.09 22.30
C ARG A 183 18.36 3.85 23.71
N SER A 184 18.71 2.61 23.99
CA SER A 184 19.48 2.18 25.16
C SER A 184 20.97 2.53 24.97
N PHE A 185 21.42 3.77 25.26
CA PHE A 185 22.87 3.99 25.35
C PHE A 185 23.43 3.36 26.63
N PRO A 186 24.53 2.56 26.56
CA PRO A 186 25.33 2.29 27.74
C PRO A 186 25.84 3.64 28.25
N SER A 187 25.56 3.95 29.50
CA SER A 187 26.09 5.14 30.15
C SER A 187 27.62 5.05 30.18
N HIS A 188 28.33 5.62 29.20
CA HIS A 188 29.70 6.14 29.29
C HIS A 188 30.17 6.67 27.92
N THR A 189 30.04 7.98 27.70
CA THR A 189 31.05 8.93 27.17
C THR A 189 30.34 10.11 26.50
N SER A 190 30.46 11.30 27.11
CA SER A 190 30.01 12.54 26.52
C SER A 190 30.99 12.97 25.44
N VAL A 191 30.56 12.96 24.18
CA VAL A 191 31.05 13.90 23.17
C VAL A 191 29.84 14.39 22.39
N MET A 192 29.33 15.55 22.79
CA MET A 192 28.39 16.31 21.96
C MET A 192 29.14 16.79 20.72
N ASP A 193 28.84 16.25 19.54
CA ASP A 193 29.22 16.89 18.28
C ASP A 193 28.17 17.97 17.98
N SER A 194 28.52 19.21 18.32
CA SER A 194 27.68 20.40 18.17
C SER A 194 27.70 20.89 16.72
N ARG A 195 27.00 20.19 15.82
CA ARG A 195 26.83 20.63 14.42
C ARG A 195 25.44 20.31 13.85
N PHE A 196 24.39 20.73 14.52
CA PHE A 196 23.07 20.88 13.90
C PHE A 196 22.35 22.08 14.51
N SER A 197 22.21 23.16 13.74
CA SER A 197 21.33 24.29 14.08
C SER A 197 19.88 23.88 13.81
N PRO A 198 18.94 24.06 14.75
CA PRO A 198 17.54 23.75 14.56
C PRO A 198 16.80 25.02 14.15
N ASP A 199 16.86 25.40 12.87
CA ASP A 199 16.01 26.48 12.34
C ASP A 199 15.24 25.97 11.12
N LEU A 200 14.32 25.05 11.38
CA LEU A 200 13.18 24.76 10.51
C LEU A 200 11.91 25.05 11.32
N LYS A 201 11.30 26.22 11.06
CA LYS A 201 9.99 26.57 11.59
C LYS A 201 8.91 25.74 10.87
N LEU A 202 8.76 24.50 11.31
CA LEU A 202 7.50 23.78 11.17
C LEU A 202 6.55 24.36 12.22
N ASP A 203 5.53 25.11 11.80
CA ASP A 203 4.44 25.50 12.69
C ASP A 203 3.91 24.27 13.42
N ALA A 204 3.72 24.39 14.73
CA ALA A 204 3.20 23.32 15.57
C ALA A 204 1.84 22.84 15.01
N ARG A 205 1.81 21.65 14.40
CA ARG A 205 0.58 21.03 13.93
C ARG A 205 -0.11 20.38 15.11
N ASP A 206 -0.92 21.17 15.79
CA ASP A 206 -1.67 20.76 16.95
C ASP A 206 -2.82 19.82 16.53
N ILE A 207 -2.71 18.52 16.80
CA ILE A 207 -3.72 17.54 16.40
C ILE A 207 -4.80 17.44 17.48
N SER A 208 -5.67 18.46 17.50
CA SER A 208 -7.10 18.24 17.66
C SER A 208 -7.71 18.37 16.25
N PRO A 209 -8.59 17.46 15.80
CA PRO A 209 -9.12 17.46 14.46
C PRO A 209 -10.21 18.51 14.35
N ASN A 210 -9.82 19.77 14.13
CA ASN A 210 -10.63 20.82 13.50
C ASN A 210 -9.91 22.18 13.54
N SER A 211 -8.82 22.32 12.77
CA SER A 211 -8.39 23.63 12.29
C SER A 211 -8.61 23.69 10.79
N SER A 212 -9.64 24.43 10.36
CA SER A 212 -9.75 24.82 8.96
C SER A 212 -8.68 25.88 8.71
N VAL A 213 -7.61 25.54 8.02
CA VAL A 213 -6.63 26.54 7.59
C VAL A 213 -7.24 27.26 6.38
N SER A 214 -7.56 28.53 6.56
CA SER A 214 -7.83 29.46 5.46
C SER A 214 -6.57 29.62 4.61
N TYR A 215 -6.72 29.46 3.30
CA TYR A 215 -5.67 29.63 2.31
C TYR A 215 -4.98 30.99 2.44
N ASP A 216 -3.67 30.98 2.68
CA ASP A 216 -2.78 32.04 2.20
C ASP A 216 -1.69 31.41 1.32
N SER A 217 -1.56 31.97 0.12
CA SER A 217 -0.73 31.47 -0.96
C SER A 217 0.69 32.02 -0.82
N SER A 218 1.55 31.32 -0.09
CA SER A 218 3.00 31.50 -0.22
C SER A 218 3.71 30.15 -0.09
N ALA A 219 3.81 29.46 -1.24
CA ALA A 219 4.60 28.25 -1.38
C ALA A 219 6.09 28.63 -1.49
N THR A 220 6.82 28.54 -0.38
CA THR A 220 8.28 28.52 -0.36
C THR A 220 8.79 27.68 0.82
N ASP A 221 9.74 26.80 0.52
CA ASP A 221 10.62 26.03 1.42
C ASP A 221 10.11 24.74 2.08
N TYR A 222 9.90 23.71 1.26
CA TYR A 222 10.24 22.31 1.59
C TYR A 222 10.91 21.67 0.37
N MET A 223 12.12 22.11 0.06
CA MET A 223 13.02 21.47 -0.90
C MET A 223 14.30 21.08 -0.17
N HIS A 224 14.74 19.83 -0.40
CA HIS A 224 15.99 19.20 0.02
C HIS A 224 16.06 18.57 1.42
N SER A 225 15.68 17.29 1.49
CA SER A 225 16.59 16.29 2.07
C SER A 225 16.97 15.28 0.99
N ASP A 226 17.90 15.68 0.12
CA ASP A 226 18.56 14.80 -0.87
C ASP A 226 19.57 13.89 -0.18
N SER A 227 19.07 12.99 0.65
CA SER A 227 19.80 11.78 1.02
C SER A 227 19.14 10.62 0.27
N PRO A 228 19.87 9.81 -0.52
CA PRO A 228 19.31 8.54 -0.96
C PRO A 228 18.78 7.80 0.27
N PRO A 229 17.69 7.01 0.19
CA PRO A 229 17.32 6.14 1.30
C PRO A 229 18.53 5.23 1.53
N SER A 230 19.30 5.58 2.56
CA SER A 230 20.40 4.78 3.05
C SER A 230 19.81 3.40 3.29
N THR A 231 20.52 2.37 2.83
CA THR A 231 20.27 0.96 3.18
C THR A 231 19.71 0.84 4.58
N PRO A 232 18.67 0.01 4.82
CA PRO A 232 18.15 -0.21 6.17
C PRO A 232 19.34 -0.38 7.11
N ASP A 233 19.41 0.46 8.13
CA ASP A 233 20.42 0.29 9.17
C ASP A 233 20.00 -0.93 9.99
N ASP A 234 20.31 -2.11 9.47
CA ASP A 234 19.99 -3.42 10.05
C ASP A 234 20.60 -3.61 11.44
N THR A 235 21.47 -2.67 11.88
CA THR A 235 22.07 -2.67 13.22
C THR A 235 21.11 -2.22 14.30
N GLN A 236 20.03 -1.51 13.95
CA GLN A 236 19.05 -1.03 14.93
C GLN A 236 17.88 -2.04 15.07
N PRO A 237 17.40 -2.31 16.29
CA PRO A 237 16.26 -3.19 16.50
C PRO A 237 14.98 -2.58 15.89
N PRO A 238 14.02 -3.42 15.45
CA PRO A 238 12.72 -2.97 14.96
C PRO A 238 11.94 -2.10 15.95
N LEU A 239 11.22 -1.11 15.41
CA LEU A 239 10.23 -0.31 16.13
C LEU A 239 8.83 -0.80 15.79
N HIS A 240 8.03 -1.07 16.81
CA HIS A 240 6.64 -1.47 16.66
C HIS A 240 5.72 -0.40 17.23
N LEU A 241 4.86 0.18 16.41
CA LEU A 241 3.86 1.16 16.81
C LEU A 241 2.49 0.52 16.98
N LEU A 242 1.77 0.90 18.03
CA LEU A 242 0.36 0.55 18.21
C LEU A 242 -0.48 1.82 18.13
N PHE A 243 -1.48 1.84 17.25
CA PHE A 243 -2.47 2.91 17.17
C PHE A 243 -3.88 2.31 17.14
N LEU A 244 -4.41 2.09 18.34
CA LEU A 244 -5.64 1.32 18.58
C LEU A 244 -6.86 2.23 18.77
N GLY A 245 -8.05 1.63 18.74
CA GLY A 245 -9.32 2.29 19.06
C GLY A 245 -9.95 3.07 17.92
N SER A 246 -9.48 2.89 16.68
CA SER A 246 -9.93 3.65 15.49
C SER A 246 -9.85 5.17 15.65
N SER A 247 -8.89 5.64 16.45
CA SER A 247 -8.60 7.07 16.65
C SER A 247 -8.24 7.78 15.36
N LEU A 248 -7.75 7.06 14.34
CA LEU A 248 -7.52 7.59 13.00
C LEU A 248 -8.81 8.09 12.33
N GLY A 249 -9.97 7.54 12.71
CA GLY A 249 -11.28 8.02 12.23
C GLY A 249 -11.54 9.48 12.62
N ASN A 250 -10.90 10.02 13.65
CA ASN A 250 -11.04 11.42 14.03
C ASN A 250 -10.34 12.38 13.05
N PHE A 251 -9.50 11.88 12.15
CA PHE A 251 -8.82 12.69 11.16
C PHE A 251 -9.65 12.80 9.88
N SER A 252 -9.61 13.95 9.22
CA SER A 252 -9.99 14.02 7.81
C SER A 252 -9.14 13.04 7.00
N ARG A 253 -9.64 12.54 5.87
CA ARG A 253 -8.93 11.55 5.04
C ARG A 253 -7.47 11.95 4.77
N ARG A 254 -7.26 13.20 4.33
CA ARG A 254 -5.93 13.75 4.06
C ARG A 254 -5.07 13.86 5.32
N ALA A 255 -5.63 14.37 6.42
CA ALA A 255 -4.90 14.49 7.68
C ALA A 255 -4.49 13.12 8.24
N GLY A 256 -5.33 12.09 8.08
CA GLY A 256 -5.02 10.71 8.45
C GLY A 256 -3.87 10.16 7.60
N THR A 257 -3.90 10.38 6.29
CA THR A 257 -2.80 10.01 5.39
C THR A 257 -1.48 10.67 5.80
N ASP A 258 -1.51 11.98 6.07
CA ASP A 258 -0.33 12.77 6.44
C ASP A 258 0.23 12.32 7.80
N PHE A 259 -0.63 12.03 8.77
CA PHE A 259 -0.24 11.50 10.08
C PHE A 259 0.45 10.13 9.97
N LEU A 260 -0.14 9.19 9.24
CA LEU A 260 0.48 7.87 9.02
C LEU A 260 1.81 7.98 8.28
N ARG A 261 1.94 8.93 7.35
CA ARG A 261 3.20 9.19 6.65
C ARG A 261 4.28 9.75 7.58
N SER A 262 3.91 10.59 8.56
CA SER A 262 4.85 11.16 9.53
C SER A 262 5.33 10.18 10.59
N LEU A 263 4.75 8.97 10.68
CA LEU A 263 5.25 7.97 11.63
C LEU A 263 6.70 7.57 11.29
N PRO A 264 7.58 7.42 12.30
CA PRO A 264 9.01 7.18 12.11
C PRO A 264 9.34 5.71 11.81
N LEU A 265 8.51 5.06 10.98
CA LEU A 265 8.77 3.71 10.48
C LEU A 265 9.86 3.79 9.41
N ARG A 266 10.94 3.03 9.57
CA ARG A 266 12.05 3.00 8.62
C ARG A 266 11.71 2.06 7.45
N PRO A 267 11.90 2.47 6.19
CA PRO A 267 11.65 1.62 5.04
C PRO A 267 12.48 0.32 5.08
N GLY A 268 11.81 -0.83 5.00
CA GLY A 268 12.45 -2.13 4.89
C GLY A 268 13.20 -2.62 6.14
N SER A 269 13.06 -1.98 7.30
CA SER A 269 13.76 -2.36 8.55
C SER A 269 13.05 -3.42 9.38
N GLY A 270 11.84 -3.83 8.99
CA GLY A 270 10.95 -4.65 9.82
C GLY A 270 10.17 -3.86 10.87
N ASP A 271 10.18 -2.52 10.82
CA ASP A 271 9.31 -1.70 11.66
C ASP A 271 7.84 -1.95 11.29
N THR A 272 6.96 -2.01 12.29
CA THR A 272 5.53 -2.29 12.06
C THR A 272 4.62 -1.31 12.74
N LEU A 273 3.40 -1.19 12.21
CA LEU A 273 2.29 -0.46 12.82
C LEU A 273 1.07 -1.38 12.92
N LEU A 274 0.56 -1.59 14.14
CA LEU A 274 -0.75 -2.19 14.37
C LEU A 274 -1.79 -1.08 14.47
N LEU A 275 -2.67 -0.99 13.47
CA LEU A 275 -3.66 0.05 13.32
C LEU A 275 -5.09 -0.51 13.41
N GLY A 276 -5.91 0.08 14.27
CA GLY A 276 -7.35 -0.23 14.32
C GLY A 276 -8.17 0.70 13.42
N LEU A 277 -9.09 0.13 12.62
CA LEU A 277 -10.01 0.85 11.74
C LEU A 277 -11.45 0.36 11.89
N ASP A 278 -12.37 1.31 12.02
CA ASP A 278 -13.82 1.10 12.01
C ASP A 278 -14.38 1.09 10.58
N HIS A 279 -15.19 0.08 10.24
CA HIS A 279 -15.74 -0.09 8.90
C HIS A 279 -16.98 0.78 8.66
N ASP A 280 -17.33 0.95 7.39
CA ASP A 280 -18.54 1.64 6.90
C ASP A 280 -19.81 0.80 7.13
N ASN A 281 -20.07 0.51 8.40
CA ASN A 281 -21.26 -0.19 8.88
C ASN A 281 -22.55 0.57 8.53
N SER A 282 -23.69 -0.14 8.61
CA SER A 282 -25.00 0.48 8.32
C SER A 282 -25.23 1.72 9.18
N LYS A 283 -25.92 2.72 8.61
CA LYS A 283 -26.29 3.97 9.28
C LYS A 283 -26.84 3.77 10.69
N GLN A 284 -27.78 2.83 10.85
CA GLN A 284 -28.40 2.54 12.14
C GLN A 284 -27.37 2.11 13.19
N VAL A 285 -26.48 1.17 12.84
CA VAL A 285 -25.45 0.66 13.76
C VAL A 285 -24.52 1.78 14.21
N ILE A 286 -24.12 2.68 13.30
CA ILE A 286 -23.23 3.79 13.63
C ILE A 286 -23.96 4.83 14.49
N GLU A 287 -25.17 5.24 14.13
CA GLU A 287 -25.90 6.25 14.91
C GLU A 287 -26.22 5.76 16.32
N GLU A 288 -26.57 4.48 16.49
CA GLU A 288 -26.80 3.87 17.80
C GLU A 288 -25.53 3.81 18.65
N ALA A 289 -24.37 3.51 18.05
CA ALA A 289 -23.09 3.45 18.76
C ALA A 289 -22.72 4.81 19.38
N TYR A 290 -23.04 5.91 18.69
CA TYR A 290 -22.73 7.26 19.17
C TYR A 290 -23.93 7.96 19.85
N ASN A 291 -25.10 7.35 19.92
CA ASN A 291 -26.27 7.91 20.61
C ASN A 291 -26.93 6.87 21.51
N ASP A 292 -26.18 6.49 22.55
CA ASP A 292 -26.61 5.43 23.45
C ASP A 292 -27.87 5.79 24.24
N ARG A 293 -28.69 4.77 24.51
CA ARG A 293 -29.97 4.93 25.20
C ARG A 293 -29.81 5.32 26.67
N MET A 294 -28.65 5.06 27.28
CA MET A 294 -28.36 5.37 28.69
C MET A 294 -27.89 6.83 28.88
N GLY A 295 -27.61 7.54 27.79
CA GLY A 295 -27.17 8.93 27.74
C GLY A 295 -25.73 9.17 28.18
N TYR A 296 -24.85 8.16 28.13
CA TYR A 296 -23.43 8.33 28.46
C TYR A 296 -22.69 9.17 27.43
N THR A 297 -22.85 8.89 26.13
CA THR A 297 -22.32 9.67 25.01
C THR A 297 -22.86 11.09 25.04
N ARG A 298 -24.15 11.29 25.33
CA ARG A 298 -24.70 12.63 25.54
C ARG A 298 -23.98 13.36 26.68
N LYS A 299 -23.75 12.72 27.83
CA LYS A 299 -23.01 13.35 28.95
C LYS A 299 -21.57 13.68 28.58
N PHE A 300 -20.91 12.77 27.85
CA PHE A 300 -19.55 12.95 27.36
C PHE A 300 -19.44 14.13 26.40
N ILE A 301 -20.28 14.20 25.37
CA ILE A 301 -20.30 15.32 24.42
C ILE A 301 -20.60 16.63 25.14
N MET A 302 -21.63 16.67 25.98
CA MET A 302 -22.02 17.88 26.71
C MET A 302 -20.96 18.36 27.72
N ASN A 303 -20.04 17.50 28.16
CA ASN A 303 -18.86 17.92 28.96
C ASN A 303 -17.99 18.93 28.21
N GLY A 304 -17.96 18.89 26.87
CA GLY A 304 -17.19 19.80 26.03
C GLY A 304 -17.57 21.27 26.24
N LEU A 305 -18.86 21.59 26.40
CA LEU A 305 -19.32 22.96 26.67
C LEU A 305 -18.83 23.48 28.03
N ARG A 306 -18.89 22.64 29.07
CA ARG A 306 -18.33 22.96 30.38
C ARG A 306 -16.83 23.24 30.29
N ARG A 307 -16.08 22.41 29.55
CA ARG A 307 -14.65 22.59 29.37
C ARG A 307 -14.32 23.83 28.54
N ALA A 308 -15.09 24.12 27.47
CA ALA A 308 -14.96 25.34 26.68
C ALA A 308 -15.13 26.57 27.58
N GLY A 309 -16.17 26.60 28.41
CA GLY A 309 -16.38 27.66 29.39
C GLY A 309 -15.20 27.82 30.35
N LYS A 310 -14.68 26.70 30.89
CA LYS A 310 -13.53 26.71 31.78
C LYS A 310 -12.27 27.29 31.11
N VAL A 311 -12.00 26.92 29.86
CA VAL A 311 -10.88 27.47 29.05
C VAL A 311 -11.09 28.96 28.75
N LEU A 312 -12.34 29.39 28.56
CA LEU A 312 -12.69 30.80 28.38
C LEU A 312 -12.63 31.61 29.68
N GLY A 313 -12.56 30.97 30.85
CA GLY A 313 -12.45 31.61 32.16
C GLY A 313 -13.73 31.57 33.01
N ASN A 314 -14.80 30.94 32.51
CA ASN A 314 -16.05 30.72 33.25
C ASN A 314 -16.68 29.37 32.87
N GLU A 315 -16.54 28.37 33.75
CA GLU A 315 -17.08 27.01 33.55
C GLU A 315 -18.60 26.95 33.33
N HIS A 316 -19.35 27.93 33.84
CA HIS A 316 -20.82 27.99 33.76
C HIS A 316 -21.33 28.93 32.65
N MET A 317 -20.43 29.40 31.79
CA MET A 317 -20.74 30.29 30.67
C MET A 317 -21.81 29.71 29.73
N PHE A 318 -21.73 28.41 29.43
CA PHE A 318 -22.68 27.72 28.57
C PHE A 318 -23.77 27.06 29.42
N ASP A 319 -24.95 27.69 29.49
CA ASP A 319 -26.11 27.13 30.18
C ASP A 319 -26.60 25.87 29.46
N HIS A 320 -26.32 24.69 30.04
CA HIS A 320 -26.71 23.39 29.49
C HIS A 320 -28.20 23.27 29.14
N GLY A 321 -29.11 24.04 29.77
CA GLY A 321 -30.53 24.07 29.41
C GLY A 321 -30.82 24.62 28.01
N LYS A 322 -29.89 25.36 27.43
CA LYS A 322 -29.98 25.97 26.10
C LYS A 322 -29.37 25.12 24.99
N TRP A 323 -28.91 23.91 25.31
CA TRP A 323 -28.15 23.06 24.41
C TRP A 323 -28.66 21.63 24.42
N SER A 324 -28.66 21.00 23.26
CA SER A 324 -28.96 19.58 23.08
C SER A 324 -27.87 18.90 22.26
N TYR A 325 -27.76 17.58 22.39
CA TYR A 325 -26.85 16.77 21.58
C TYR A 325 -27.61 16.23 20.37
N VAL A 326 -27.01 16.35 19.18
CA VAL A 326 -27.52 15.76 17.94
C VAL A 326 -26.36 15.05 17.24
N ASN A 327 -26.62 13.86 16.71
CA ASN A 327 -25.71 13.18 15.80
C ASN A 327 -26.36 12.81 14.48
N ASN A 328 -25.52 12.55 13.48
CA ASN A 328 -25.92 12.05 12.17
C ASN A 328 -24.78 11.24 11.56
N TYR A 329 -25.12 10.15 10.87
CA TYR A 329 -24.17 9.51 9.96
C TYR A 329 -24.35 10.03 8.53
N ASN A 330 -23.31 10.65 8.00
CA ASN A 330 -23.22 11.08 6.62
C ASN A 330 -22.72 9.91 5.76
N GLU A 331 -23.63 9.23 5.07
CA GLU A 331 -23.34 8.04 4.26
C GLU A 331 -22.45 8.36 3.04
N SER A 332 -22.59 9.54 2.43
CA SER A 332 -21.76 9.89 1.25
C SER A 332 -20.30 10.16 1.62
N GLU A 333 -20.07 10.77 2.78
CA GLU A 333 -18.73 11.06 3.31
C GLU A 333 -18.18 9.90 4.17
N ARG A 334 -19.03 8.92 4.48
CA ARG A 334 -18.79 7.81 5.42
C ARG A 334 -18.20 8.30 6.74
N ARG A 335 -18.85 9.27 7.38
CA ARG A 335 -18.45 9.78 8.70
C ARG A 335 -19.64 10.01 9.62
N HIS A 336 -19.45 9.68 10.88
CA HIS A 336 -20.31 10.15 11.97
C HIS A 336 -20.00 11.62 12.27
N GLU A 337 -21.00 12.40 12.62
CA GLU A 337 -20.87 13.80 13.02
C GLU A 337 -21.68 14.07 14.28
N ALA A 338 -21.07 14.76 15.25
CA ALA A 338 -21.68 15.19 16.51
C ALA A 338 -21.75 16.71 16.60
N PHE A 339 -22.88 17.22 17.10
CA PHE A 339 -23.16 18.64 17.22
C PHE A 339 -23.76 19.00 18.58
N PHE A 340 -23.41 20.19 19.07
CA PHE A 340 -24.24 20.93 20.01
C PHE A 340 -25.32 21.68 19.24
N LYS A 341 -26.58 21.40 19.52
CA LYS A 341 -27.71 22.12 18.95
C LYS A 341 -28.24 23.15 19.94
N CYS A 342 -28.17 24.42 19.56
CA CYS A 342 -28.71 25.54 20.31
C CYS A 342 -30.25 25.48 20.29
N THR A 343 -30.90 25.48 21.47
CA THR A 343 -32.36 25.33 21.58
C THR A 343 -33.09 26.67 21.66
N VAL A 344 -32.37 27.75 21.96
CA VAL A 344 -32.88 29.11 22.08
C VAL A 344 -31.80 30.10 21.66
N GLU A 345 -32.18 31.13 20.92
CA GLU A 345 -31.25 32.19 20.54
C GLU A 345 -30.68 32.88 21.79
N HIS A 346 -29.36 32.99 21.85
CA HIS A 346 -28.66 33.68 22.94
C HIS A 346 -27.25 34.08 22.53
N THR A 347 -26.69 35.05 23.26
CA THR A 347 -25.30 35.51 23.11
C THR A 347 -24.49 35.07 24.32
N VAL A 348 -23.23 34.71 24.07
CA VAL A 348 -22.24 34.42 25.11
C VAL A 348 -21.06 35.38 24.94
N SER A 349 -20.63 36.02 26.03
CA SER A 349 -19.53 37.00 26.01
C SER A 349 -18.27 36.43 26.66
N ASP A 350 -17.14 36.44 25.94
CA ASP A 350 -15.83 36.04 26.47
C ASP A 350 -15.43 36.93 27.67
N PRO A 351 -15.20 36.38 28.88
CA PRO A 351 -14.92 37.20 30.06
C PRO A 351 -13.59 37.96 29.97
N ALA A 352 -12.65 37.49 29.13
CA ALA A 352 -11.33 38.11 29.01
C ALA A 352 -11.25 39.17 27.90
N THR A 353 -11.96 38.98 26.79
CA THR A 353 -11.88 39.87 25.61
C THR A 353 -13.15 40.67 25.37
N THR A 354 -14.26 40.34 26.03
CA THR A 354 -15.62 40.86 25.80
C THR A 354 -16.18 40.59 24.40
N ALA A 355 -15.52 39.72 23.61
CA ALA A 355 -16.05 39.26 22.33
C ALA A 355 -17.40 38.55 22.53
N GLU A 356 -18.37 38.86 21.67
CA GLU A 356 -19.73 38.30 21.73
C GLU A 356 -19.93 37.25 20.65
N PHE A 357 -20.36 36.05 21.06
CA PHE A 357 -20.71 34.97 20.15
C PHE A 357 -22.23 34.78 20.18
N LEU A 358 -22.89 35.15 19.08
CA LEU A 358 -24.33 34.92 18.88
C LEU A 358 -24.56 33.46 18.43
N PHE A 359 -25.52 32.80 19.06
CA PHE A 359 -26.04 31.50 18.63
C PHE A 359 -27.52 31.60 18.31
N LEU A 360 -27.91 31.22 17.10
CA LEU A 360 -29.30 31.21 16.66
C LEU A 360 -30.02 29.98 17.19
N LYS A 361 -31.36 30.07 17.30
CA LYS A 361 -32.17 28.89 17.58
C LYS A 361 -31.98 27.85 16.48
N ASP A 362 -31.85 26.58 16.89
CA ASP A 362 -31.60 25.41 16.04
C ASP A 362 -30.22 25.40 15.35
N GLU A 363 -29.33 26.35 15.64
CA GLU A 363 -27.95 26.35 15.15
C GLU A 363 -27.16 25.14 15.67
N LEU A 364 -26.37 24.53 14.78
CA LEU A 364 -25.47 23.42 15.09
C LEU A 364 -24.03 23.93 15.22
N VAL A 365 -23.39 23.58 16.33
CA VAL A 365 -21.96 23.77 16.56
C VAL A 365 -21.29 22.39 16.53
N LYS A 366 -20.46 22.13 15.51
CA LYS A 366 -19.78 20.83 15.36
C LYS A 366 -18.77 20.62 16.50
N ILE A 367 -18.71 19.41 17.05
CA ILE A 367 -17.75 19.06 18.11
C ILE A 367 -16.90 17.84 17.78
N GLU A 368 -17.43 16.88 17.03
CA GLU A 368 -16.70 15.66 16.69
C GLU A 368 -17.15 15.12 15.33
N GLU A 369 -16.20 14.47 14.65
CA GLU A 369 -16.47 13.66 13.48
C GLU A 369 -15.59 12.40 13.51
N SER A 370 -16.15 11.29 13.04
CA SER A 370 -15.45 10.01 12.97
C SER A 370 -15.69 9.33 11.63
N PHE A 371 -14.66 9.32 10.79
CA PHE A 371 -14.62 8.65 9.50
C PHE A 371 -14.54 7.13 9.64
N LYS A 372 -15.25 6.46 8.73
CA LYS A 372 -15.35 5.00 8.60
C LYS A 372 -14.68 4.56 7.30
N PHE A 373 -14.14 3.35 7.24
CA PHE A 373 -13.29 2.92 6.14
C PHE A 373 -13.87 1.67 5.49
N SER A 374 -14.20 1.75 4.21
CA SER A 374 -14.31 0.55 3.38
C SER A 374 -12.92 -0.05 3.17
N ASP A 375 -12.85 -1.29 2.69
CA ASP A 375 -11.58 -1.93 2.35
C ASP A 375 -10.80 -1.11 1.31
N ARG A 376 -11.51 -0.53 0.32
CA ARG A 376 -10.93 0.36 -0.68
C ARG A 376 -10.32 1.61 -0.04
N ASP A 377 -11.02 2.25 0.90
CA ASP A 377 -10.48 3.44 1.56
C ASP A 377 -9.22 3.11 2.37
N ALA A 378 -9.20 1.95 3.04
CA ALA A 378 -8.06 1.48 3.81
C ALA A 378 -6.83 1.24 2.92
N TYR A 379 -6.99 0.51 1.81
CA TYR A 379 -5.88 0.30 0.87
C TYR A 379 -5.39 1.61 0.25
N THR A 380 -6.29 2.52 -0.12
CA THR A 380 -5.92 3.85 -0.62
C THR A 380 -5.11 4.62 0.42
N LEU A 381 -5.60 4.68 1.66
CA LEU A 381 -4.92 5.31 2.78
C LEU A 381 -3.50 4.77 2.98
N PHE A 382 -3.34 3.44 3.00
CA PHE A 382 -2.03 2.83 3.24
C PHE A 382 -1.03 3.18 2.13
N ILE A 383 -1.44 3.07 0.87
CA ILE A 383 -0.55 3.36 -0.26
C ILE A 383 -0.15 4.83 -0.27
N GLU A 384 -1.10 5.74 -0.04
CA GLU A 384 -0.80 7.17 0.03
C GLU A 384 0.13 7.52 1.21
N SER A 385 0.07 6.75 2.31
CA SER A 385 0.96 6.89 3.46
C SER A 385 2.29 6.15 3.33
N ASN A 386 2.59 5.56 2.15
CA ASN A 386 3.74 4.69 1.90
C ASN A 386 3.81 3.47 2.82
N LEU A 387 2.65 2.87 3.11
CA LEU A 387 2.50 1.69 3.95
C LEU A 387 1.93 0.52 3.14
N ARG A 388 2.34 -0.69 3.50
CA ARG A 388 1.85 -1.95 2.94
C ARG A 388 1.23 -2.80 4.04
N PRO A 389 0.02 -3.35 3.84
CA PRO A 389 -0.55 -4.30 4.80
C PRO A 389 0.18 -5.64 4.74
N ILE A 390 0.63 -6.11 5.91
CA ILE A 390 1.17 -7.46 6.15
C ILE A 390 0.02 -8.42 6.39
N GLN A 391 -0.84 -8.10 7.38
CA GLN A 391 -1.92 -8.97 7.85
C GLN A 391 -3.11 -8.11 8.30
N ARG A 392 -4.31 -8.70 8.26
CA ARG A 392 -5.55 -8.10 8.77
C ARG A 392 -6.32 -9.12 9.60
N TRP A 393 -6.87 -8.69 10.71
CA TRP A 393 -7.84 -9.44 11.52
C TRP A 393 -9.11 -8.62 11.68
N SER A 394 -10.28 -9.26 11.68
CA SER A 394 -11.57 -8.59 11.84
C SER A 394 -12.38 -9.25 12.96
N ASP A 395 -13.30 -8.50 13.55
CA ASP A 395 -14.29 -9.07 14.48
C ASP A 395 -15.24 -10.01 13.72
N SER A 396 -15.90 -10.93 14.44
CA SER A 396 -16.79 -11.91 13.81
C SER A 396 -17.88 -11.29 12.93
N PRO A 397 -18.50 -10.14 13.31
CA PRO A 397 -19.43 -9.40 12.46
C PRO A 397 -18.83 -8.61 11.28
N LEU A 398 -17.49 -8.56 11.14
CA LEU A 398 -16.77 -7.77 10.12
C LEU A 398 -17.07 -6.27 10.17
N ARG A 399 -17.29 -5.71 11.37
CA ARG A 399 -17.54 -4.28 11.62
C ARG A 399 -16.26 -3.50 11.94
N TYR A 400 -15.21 -4.18 12.37
CA TYR A 400 -13.94 -3.61 12.80
C TYR A 400 -12.76 -4.44 12.28
N SER A 401 -11.60 -3.81 12.05
CA SER A 401 -10.37 -4.54 11.76
C SER A 401 -9.13 -3.96 12.42
N LEU A 402 -8.23 -4.85 12.81
CA LEU A 402 -6.83 -4.55 13.07
C LEU A 402 -6.00 -4.87 11.83
N TRP A 403 -5.12 -3.94 11.46
CA TRP A 403 -4.21 -4.04 10.33
C TRP A 403 -2.78 -3.96 10.84
N LEU A 404 -1.96 -4.97 10.52
CA LEU A 404 -0.52 -4.89 10.71
C LEU A 404 0.10 -4.38 9.41
N LEU A 405 0.79 -3.25 9.49
CA LEU A 405 1.35 -2.53 8.36
C LEU A 405 2.88 -2.43 8.49
N GLU A 406 3.57 -2.31 7.37
CA GLU A 406 5.00 -1.97 7.29
C GLU A 406 5.24 -0.81 6.32
N ARG A 407 6.40 -0.18 6.42
CA ARG A 407 6.95 0.66 5.35
C ARG A 407 7.89 -0.19 4.50
N PRO A 408 7.49 -0.63 3.29
CA PRO A 408 8.34 -1.48 2.47
C PRO A 408 9.56 -0.72 1.93
N SER A 409 10.55 -1.45 1.40
CA SER A 409 11.74 -0.82 0.75
C SER A 409 11.38 0.10 -0.42
N PHE A 410 10.27 -0.15 -1.10
CA PHE A 410 9.68 0.71 -2.12
C PHE A 410 8.18 0.43 -2.22
N ILE A 411 7.43 1.38 -2.76
CA ILE A 411 5.99 1.26 -3.05
C ILE A 411 5.66 2.12 -4.25
N PHE A 412 4.80 1.61 -5.14
CA PHE A 412 4.26 2.42 -6.24
C PHE A 412 3.04 3.20 -5.75
N PRO A 413 2.96 4.53 -5.98
CA PRO A 413 1.82 5.33 -5.58
C PRO A 413 0.59 5.00 -6.43
N LEU A 414 -0.59 5.46 -5.98
CA LEU A 414 -1.77 5.41 -6.82
C LEU A 414 -1.64 6.42 -7.98
N LEU A 415 -2.13 6.04 -9.16
CA LEU A 415 -2.15 6.87 -10.36
C LEU A 415 -2.99 8.15 -10.17
N SER A 416 -4.02 8.09 -9.32
CA SER A 416 -4.99 9.18 -9.09
C SER A 416 -4.76 9.98 -7.79
N SER A 417 -3.68 9.76 -7.05
CA SER A 417 -3.48 10.42 -5.75
C SER A 417 -3.31 11.94 -5.86
N PRO A 418 -3.77 12.76 -4.90
CA PRO A 418 -3.55 14.22 -4.89
C PRO A 418 -2.06 14.63 -4.87
N GLY A 419 -1.17 13.77 -4.33
CA GLY A 419 0.29 13.94 -4.41
C GLY A 419 0.90 13.57 -5.77
N SER A 420 0.09 12.98 -6.66
CA SER A 420 0.39 12.74 -8.06
C SER A 420 0.26 14.04 -8.89
N GLU A 421 -0.43 15.06 -8.37
CA GLU A 421 -0.61 16.38 -9.01
C GLU A 421 0.29 17.49 -8.45
N ALA A 422 0.97 17.28 -7.32
CA ALA A 422 1.87 18.28 -6.73
C ALA A 422 2.87 17.55 -5.82
N THR A 423 4.13 17.32 -6.21
CA THR A 423 5.23 18.24 -5.82
C THR A 423 6.54 18.08 -6.61
N SER A 424 6.58 17.32 -7.72
CA SER A 424 7.77 17.25 -8.58
C SER A 424 7.51 17.87 -9.96
N ILE A 425 8.44 18.69 -10.44
CA ILE A 425 8.35 19.56 -11.63
C ILE A 425 7.86 18.83 -12.90
N GLY A 426 8.09 17.52 -13.03
CA GLY A 426 7.69 16.74 -14.21
C GLY A 426 6.18 16.57 -14.42
N ARG A 427 5.35 16.57 -13.36
CA ARG A 427 3.88 16.39 -13.51
C ARG A 427 3.08 17.68 -13.58
N LYS A 428 3.69 18.87 -13.34
CA LYS A 428 3.03 20.14 -13.68
C LYS A 428 2.66 20.24 -15.17
N GLN A 429 3.31 19.43 -16.00
CA GLN A 429 3.04 19.36 -17.41
C GLN A 429 2.04 18.28 -17.79
N CYS A 430 1.77 17.21 -17.03
CA CYS A 430 0.94 16.10 -17.52
C CYS A 430 -0.37 15.91 -16.74
N SER A 431 -1.50 15.93 -17.43
CA SER A 431 -2.87 15.82 -16.87
C SER A 431 -3.41 14.39 -16.81
N THR A 432 -2.64 13.41 -17.30
CA THR A 432 -3.01 11.99 -17.35
C THR A 432 -1.89 11.12 -16.77
N PRO A 433 -2.22 10.08 -15.99
CA PRO A 433 -1.21 9.13 -15.48
C PRO A 433 -0.52 8.30 -16.58
N PHE A 434 -1.02 8.35 -17.82
CA PHE A 434 -0.49 7.60 -18.95
C PHE A 434 0.39 8.45 -19.90
N GLY A 435 0.75 9.68 -19.51
CA GLY A 435 1.57 10.58 -20.32
C GLY A 435 3.10 10.40 -20.20
N VAL A 436 3.86 11.47 -19.97
CA VAL A 436 5.33 11.33 -19.83
C VAL A 436 5.66 10.89 -18.39
N PRO A 437 6.44 9.81 -18.16
CA PRO A 437 6.86 9.44 -16.81
C PRO A 437 7.70 10.55 -16.18
N SER A 438 7.48 10.85 -14.90
CA SER A 438 8.23 11.87 -14.16
C SER A 438 9.55 11.31 -13.62
N PRO A 439 10.53 12.17 -13.23
CA PRO A 439 11.73 11.73 -12.53
C PRO A 439 11.43 10.87 -11.29
N GLN A 440 10.33 11.15 -10.59
CA GLN A 440 9.89 10.35 -9.44
C GLN A 440 9.40 8.96 -9.85
N ASP A 441 8.70 8.84 -10.98
CA ASP A 441 8.27 7.55 -11.53
C ASP A 441 9.48 6.66 -11.86
N TRP A 442 10.56 7.25 -12.41
CA TRP A 442 11.84 6.57 -12.65
C TRP A 442 12.49 6.10 -11.36
N GLN A 443 12.50 6.91 -10.30
CA GLN A 443 13.05 6.50 -9.01
C GLN A 443 12.31 5.28 -8.43
N TYR A 444 10.97 5.24 -8.49
CA TYR A 444 10.22 4.07 -8.03
C TYR A 444 10.56 2.82 -8.84
N LEU A 445 10.64 2.95 -10.18
CA LEU A 445 11.02 1.85 -11.06
C LEU A 445 12.43 1.35 -10.74
N TRP A 446 13.41 2.24 -10.62
CA TRP A 446 14.80 1.89 -10.30
C TRP A 446 14.96 1.26 -8.92
N GLN A 447 14.22 1.72 -7.90
CA GLN A 447 14.21 1.08 -6.59
C GLN A 447 13.73 -0.38 -6.69
N SER A 448 12.64 -0.62 -7.43
CA SER A 448 12.15 -1.98 -7.66
C SER A 448 13.16 -2.84 -8.44
N TRP A 449 13.74 -2.29 -9.51
CA TRP A 449 14.75 -2.95 -10.33
C TRP A 449 15.99 -3.33 -9.51
N ASP A 450 16.46 -2.42 -8.66
CA ASP A 450 17.65 -2.62 -7.85
C ASP A 450 17.41 -3.65 -6.74
N VAL A 451 16.21 -3.69 -6.14
CA VAL A 451 15.83 -4.78 -5.21
C VAL A 451 15.90 -6.13 -5.93
N ILE A 452 15.28 -6.24 -7.11
CA ILE A 452 15.22 -7.49 -7.89
C ILE A 452 16.63 -7.92 -8.31
N THR A 453 17.41 -7.03 -8.92
CA THR A 453 18.66 -7.42 -9.58
C THR A 453 19.87 -7.45 -8.66
N ARG A 454 19.91 -6.62 -7.62
CA ARG A 454 21.08 -6.47 -6.74
C ARG A 454 20.92 -7.13 -5.39
N LYS A 455 19.69 -7.41 -4.96
CA LYS A 455 19.44 -7.99 -3.64
C LYS A 455 18.79 -9.38 -3.67
N MET A 456 18.02 -9.72 -4.72
CA MET A 456 17.42 -11.06 -4.84
C MET A 456 18.30 -12.06 -5.60
N ILE A 457 19.21 -11.58 -6.46
CA ILE A 457 20.12 -12.43 -7.25
C ILE A 457 21.47 -12.53 -6.53
N PRO A 458 21.83 -13.68 -5.93
CA PRO A 458 23.15 -13.84 -5.35
C PRO A 458 24.24 -13.90 -6.43
N PRO A 459 25.51 -13.57 -6.10
CA PRO A 459 26.60 -13.62 -7.07
C PRO A 459 26.76 -14.96 -7.81
N SER A 460 26.44 -16.06 -7.15
CA SER A 460 26.49 -17.42 -7.72
C SER A 460 25.50 -17.65 -8.86
N MET A 461 24.48 -16.81 -9.01
CA MET A 461 23.44 -16.94 -10.04
C MET A 461 23.60 -16.02 -11.24
N LEU A 462 24.55 -15.06 -11.21
CA LEU A 462 24.69 -14.06 -12.27
C LEU A 462 24.88 -14.68 -13.66
N TYR A 463 25.64 -15.78 -13.74
CA TYR A 463 25.95 -16.49 -14.99
C TYR A 463 25.04 -17.71 -15.24
N GLN A 464 23.98 -17.87 -14.45
CA GLN A 464 23.02 -18.95 -14.64
C GLN A 464 21.84 -18.50 -15.48
N LYS A 465 21.25 -19.45 -16.20
CA LYS A 465 19.92 -19.33 -16.82
C LYS A 465 18.90 -20.00 -15.90
N PRO A 466 18.06 -19.25 -15.15
CA PRO A 466 16.99 -19.87 -14.36
C PRO A 466 15.97 -20.62 -15.22
N ILE A 467 15.80 -20.21 -16.48
CA ILE A 467 15.03 -20.90 -17.52
C ILE A 467 15.80 -20.91 -18.84
N ASP A 468 15.70 -21.98 -19.61
CA ASP A 468 16.51 -22.19 -20.83
C ASP A 468 16.17 -21.24 -21.97
N LEU A 469 14.92 -20.76 -22.02
CA LEU A 469 14.37 -19.88 -23.06
C LEU A 469 14.78 -18.39 -22.91
N ARG A 470 15.71 -18.10 -22.00
CA ARG A 470 16.15 -16.74 -21.66
C ARG A 470 17.66 -16.65 -21.47
N HIS A 471 18.19 -15.43 -21.49
CA HIS A 471 19.60 -15.18 -21.19
C HIS A 471 19.91 -15.37 -19.69
N ILE A 472 21.21 -15.38 -19.37
CA ILE A 472 21.68 -15.38 -17.98
C ILE A 472 21.21 -14.14 -17.23
N CYS A 473 21.17 -14.20 -15.89
CA CYS A 473 20.75 -13.06 -15.06
C CYS A 473 21.55 -11.77 -15.35
N LEU A 474 22.86 -11.86 -15.53
CA LEU A 474 23.74 -10.72 -15.79
C LEU A 474 23.35 -9.93 -17.05
N PHE A 475 22.80 -10.60 -18.07
CA PHE A 475 22.39 -9.96 -19.32
C PHE A 475 21.42 -8.82 -19.08
N TYR A 476 20.43 -9.03 -18.21
CA TYR A 476 19.37 -8.05 -17.96
C TYR A 476 19.88 -6.78 -17.30
N LEU A 477 20.92 -6.87 -16.46
CA LEU A 477 21.54 -5.69 -15.86
C LEU A 477 22.22 -4.79 -16.90
N GLY A 478 22.74 -5.36 -17.99
CA GLY A 478 23.29 -4.60 -19.12
C GLY A 478 22.21 -4.15 -20.12
N HIS A 479 21.25 -5.03 -20.41
CA HIS A 479 20.19 -4.80 -21.39
C HIS A 479 19.38 -3.53 -21.13
N ILE A 480 18.90 -3.34 -19.90
CA ILE A 480 18.03 -2.21 -19.56
C ILE A 480 18.68 -0.85 -19.77
N PRO A 481 19.84 -0.54 -19.17
CA PRO A 481 20.48 0.75 -19.43
C PRO A 481 20.92 0.89 -20.90
N THR A 482 21.28 -0.20 -21.59
CA THR A 482 21.64 -0.14 -23.02
C THR A 482 20.45 0.24 -23.89
N PHE A 483 19.28 -0.35 -23.67
CA PHE A 483 18.07 0.00 -24.42
C PHE A 483 17.72 1.48 -24.26
N LEU A 484 17.70 1.98 -23.02
CA LEU A 484 17.48 3.39 -22.73
C LEU A 484 18.51 4.29 -23.43
N ASP A 485 19.80 3.96 -23.33
CA ASP A 485 20.87 4.77 -23.91
C ASP A 485 20.80 4.85 -25.44
N ILE A 486 20.51 3.74 -26.13
CA ILE A 486 20.32 3.72 -27.59
C ILE A 486 19.22 4.71 -28.01
N HIS A 487 18.09 4.71 -27.30
CA HIS A 487 16.98 5.60 -27.62
C HIS A 487 17.24 7.05 -27.23
N LEU A 488 17.94 7.32 -26.13
CA LEU A 488 18.39 8.67 -25.77
C LEU A 488 19.37 9.24 -26.79
N SER A 489 20.37 8.46 -27.22
CA SER A 489 21.33 8.88 -28.25
C SER A 489 20.66 9.19 -29.59
N ARG A 490 19.72 8.35 -30.03
CA ARG A 490 18.93 8.62 -31.25
C ARG A 490 18.04 9.85 -31.12
N LEU A 491 17.48 10.09 -29.94
CA LEU A 491 16.61 11.25 -29.68
C LEU A 491 17.41 12.56 -29.65
N LEU A 492 18.54 12.56 -28.97
CA LEU A 492 19.37 13.75 -28.73
C LEU A 492 20.40 13.99 -29.85
N GLU A 493 20.54 13.04 -30.78
CA GLU A 493 21.57 13.05 -31.84
C GLU A 493 22.99 13.15 -31.27
N GLU A 494 23.21 12.45 -30.15
CA GLU A 494 24.45 12.43 -29.38
C GLU A 494 25.11 11.04 -29.40
N PRO A 495 26.43 10.93 -29.15
CA PRO A 495 27.09 9.64 -28.93
C PRO A 495 26.42 8.80 -27.82
N HIS A 496 26.64 7.48 -27.84
CA HIS A 496 26.22 6.59 -26.76
C HIS A 496 27.02 6.86 -25.49
N THR A 497 26.44 6.49 -24.35
CA THR A 497 27.15 6.49 -23.07
C THR A 497 28.24 5.41 -23.12
N GLU A 498 29.47 5.75 -22.74
CA GLU A 498 30.55 4.76 -22.70
C GLU A 498 30.31 3.68 -21.62
N PRO A 499 30.64 2.39 -21.85
CA PRO A 499 31.34 1.88 -23.04
C PRO A 499 30.40 1.67 -24.24
N ASP A 500 30.71 2.30 -25.39
CA ASP A 500 29.87 2.21 -26.60
C ASP A 500 29.65 0.76 -27.09
N GLY A 501 30.61 -0.13 -26.83
CA GLY A 501 30.55 -1.54 -27.22
C GLY A 501 29.42 -2.34 -26.57
N PHE A 502 28.82 -1.86 -25.47
CA PHE A 502 27.75 -2.57 -24.77
C PHE A 502 26.49 -2.75 -25.61
N LYS A 503 26.21 -1.84 -26.54
CA LYS A 503 25.08 -1.97 -27.47
C LYS A 503 25.12 -3.25 -28.29
N TYR A 504 26.31 -3.71 -28.70
CA TYR A 504 26.41 -4.93 -29.52
C TYR A 504 26.09 -6.21 -28.74
N ILE A 505 26.30 -6.20 -27.41
CA ILE A 505 26.06 -7.35 -26.52
C ILE A 505 24.63 -7.32 -25.99
N PHE A 506 24.15 -6.14 -25.60
CA PHE A 506 22.96 -5.98 -24.77
C PHE A 506 21.75 -5.36 -25.48
N GLU A 507 21.83 -4.98 -26.76
CA GLU A 507 20.71 -4.31 -27.47
C GLU A 507 19.42 -5.13 -27.51
N ARG A 508 19.51 -6.43 -27.86
CA ARG A 508 18.32 -7.24 -28.12
C ARG A 508 18.38 -8.61 -27.42
N GLY A 509 17.37 -8.87 -26.60
CA GLY A 509 17.20 -10.14 -25.90
C GLY A 509 16.83 -11.31 -26.82
N ILE A 510 16.79 -12.51 -26.24
CA ILE A 510 16.45 -13.77 -26.93
C ILE A 510 14.95 -14.08 -26.82
N ASP A 511 14.36 -14.55 -27.91
CA ASP A 511 13.01 -15.11 -27.92
C ASP A 511 12.91 -16.34 -28.85
N PRO A 512 13.17 -17.56 -28.33
CA PRO A 512 13.04 -18.80 -29.08
C PRO A 512 11.58 -19.19 -29.26
N ILE A 513 11.25 -19.84 -30.38
CA ILE A 513 9.94 -20.47 -30.57
C ILE A 513 9.84 -21.65 -29.61
N VAL A 514 8.83 -21.67 -28.74
CA VAL A 514 8.70 -22.69 -27.67
C VAL A 514 8.55 -24.09 -28.25
N ASP A 515 7.80 -24.23 -29.35
CA ASP A 515 7.55 -25.51 -30.01
C ASP A 515 8.73 -25.99 -30.87
N ASP A 516 9.64 -25.09 -31.25
CA ASP A 516 10.89 -25.39 -31.94
C ASP A 516 12.00 -24.44 -31.48
N PRO A 517 12.65 -24.71 -30.32
CA PRO A 517 13.66 -23.81 -29.75
C PRO A 517 14.93 -23.65 -30.61
N SER A 518 15.06 -24.41 -31.70
CA SER A 518 16.14 -24.20 -32.67
C SER A 518 15.91 -22.96 -33.55
N VAL A 519 14.67 -22.50 -33.64
CA VAL A 519 14.28 -21.27 -34.32
C VAL A 519 14.13 -20.17 -33.27
N CYS A 520 14.87 -19.07 -33.46
CA CYS A 520 14.83 -17.92 -32.56
C CYS A 520 14.69 -16.63 -33.37
N HIS A 521 13.92 -15.69 -32.85
CA HIS A 521 13.89 -14.33 -33.37
C HIS A 521 15.29 -13.70 -33.33
N PRO A 522 15.61 -12.73 -34.22
CA PRO A 522 16.90 -12.05 -34.21
C PRO A 522 17.26 -11.53 -32.82
N HIS A 523 18.50 -11.74 -32.37
CA HIS A 523 18.99 -11.31 -31.05
C HIS A 523 20.47 -10.90 -31.11
N SER A 524 20.94 -10.18 -30.09
CA SER A 524 22.36 -9.79 -30.00
C SER A 524 23.28 -11.01 -29.91
N GLN A 525 24.48 -10.92 -30.52
CA GLN A 525 25.51 -11.93 -30.28
C GLN A 525 26.06 -11.73 -28.86
N VAL A 526 25.92 -12.76 -28.02
CA VAL A 526 26.35 -12.71 -26.63
C VAL A 526 27.56 -13.62 -26.39
N PRO A 527 28.44 -13.30 -25.42
CA PRO A 527 29.53 -14.18 -25.04
C PRO A 527 29.04 -15.57 -24.59
N THR A 528 29.79 -16.61 -24.93
CA THR A 528 29.49 -18.00 -24.55
C THR A 528 30.18 -18.43 -23.26
N GLU A 529 31.34 -17.86 -22.95
CA GLU A 529 32.12 -18.16 -21.74
C GLU A 529 31.95 -17.06 -20.70
N ASP A 530 31.81 -17.43 -19.43
CA ASP A 530 31.58 -16.48 -18.31
C ASP A 530 32.63 -15.37 -18.25
N LYS A 531 33.90 -15.69 -18.53
CA LYS A 531 35.04 -14.76 -18.48
C LYS A 531 34.97 -13.64 -19.54
N ASP A 532 34.21 -13.86 -20.61
CA ASP A 532 34.14 -12.95 -21.76
C ASP A 532 32.97 -11.94 -21.61
N TRP A 533 32.13 -12.11 -20.59
CA TRP A 533 31.09 -11.14 -20.25
C TRP A 533 31.68 -9.86 -19.61
N PRO A 534 31.09 -8.69 -19.87
CA PRO A 534 31.38 -7.49 -19.10
C PRO A 534 31.18 -7.73 -17.60
N THR A 535 32.12 -7.25 -16.78
CA THR A 535 32.04 -7.42 -15.33
C THR A 535 30.80 -6.73 -14.76
N LEU A 536 30.22 -7.28 -13.68
CA LEU A 536 29.10 -6.63 -12.98
C LEU A 536 29.40 -5.17 -12.63
N ASN A 537 30.59 -4.86 -12.13
CA ASN A 537 30.97 -3.49 -11.77
C ASN A 537 30.96 -2.53 -12.97
N SER A 538 31.44 -2.95 -14.14
CA SER A 538 31.42 -2.09 -15.34
C SER A 538 29.99 -1.87 -15.87
N ILE A 539 29.13 -2.88 -15.75
CA ILE A 539 27.69 -2.77 -16.07
C ILE A 539 26.99 -1.78 -15.14
N LEU A 540 27.21 -1.88 -13.83
CA LEU A 540 26.58 -0.97 -12.85
C LEU A 540 27.07 0.48 -13.04
N LEU A 541 28.36 0.70 -13.27
CA LEU A 541 28.88 2.04 -13.56
C LEU A 541 28.30 2.62 -14.86
N PHE A 542 28.05 1.78 -15.87
CA PHE A 542 27.36 2.19 -17.10
C PHE A 542 25.90 2.56 -16.81
N GLN A 543 25.17 1.73 -16.06
CA GLN A 543 23.81 2.02 -15.61
C GLN A 543 23.72 3.36 -14.90
N ASP A 544 24.61 3.64 -13.94
CA ASP A 544 24.64 4.90 -13.20
C ASP A 544 24.81 6.11 -14.12
N ARG A 545 25.70 6.01 -15.14
CA ARG A 545 25.89 7.08 -16.14
C ARG A 545 24.65 7.29 -17.00
N VAL A 546 24.00 6.22 -17.45
CA VAL A 546 22.76 6.32 -18.26
C VAL A 546 21.62 6.93 -17.43
N ARG A 547 21.44 6.49 -16.17
CA ARG A 547 20.46 7.08 -15.25
C ARG A 547 20.74 8.57 -15.02
N ALA A 548 22.00 8.96 -14.81
CA ALA A 548 22.39 10.36 -14.67
C ALA A 548 22.12 11.19 -15.94
N ARG A 549 22.40 10.62 -17.12
CA ARG A 549 22.10 11.25 -18.42
C ARG A 549 20.60 11.51 -18.58
N LEU A 550 19.76 10.53 -18.23
CA LEU A 550 18.30 10.70 -18.24
C LEU A 550 17.84 11.83 -17.31
N LEU A 551 18.35 11.87 -16.07
CA LEU A 551 17.99 12.93 -15.12
C LEU A 551 18.46 14.31 -15.60
N SER A 552 19.62 14.39 -16.25
CA SER A 552 20.10 15.64 -16.88
C SER A 552 19.14 16.11 -17.97
N LEU A 553 18.55 15.20 -18.77
CA LEU A 553 17.54 15.58 -19.77
C LEU A 553 16.31 16.23 -19.12
N TYR A 554 15.81 15.68 -18.00
CA TYR A 554 14.71 16.31 -17.26
C TYR A 554 15.10 17.69 -16.71
N GLN A 555 16.31 17.84 -16.18
CA GLN A 555 16.81 19.13 -15.69
C GLN A 555 16.94 20.17 -16.83
N ASP A 556 17.36 19.75 -18.01
CA ASP A 556 17.48 20.63 -19.17
C ASP A 556 16.11 21.04 -19.73
N VAL A 557 15.11 20.15 -19.68
CA VAL A 557 13.71 20.48 -19.97
C VAL A 557 13.17 21.49 -18.97
N GLU A 558 13.40 21.27 -17.67
CA GLU A 558 12.98 22.19 -16.62
C GLU A 558 13.64 23.57 -16.74
N ALA A 559 14.93 23.61 -17.05
CA ALA A 559 15.68 24.84 -17.27
C ALA A 559 15.34 25.54 -18.60
N GLY A 560 14.46 24.97 -19.42
CA GLY A 560 14.08 25.51 -20.73
C GLY A 560 15.17 25.43 -21.79
N LYS A 561 16.22 24.63 -21.57
CA LYS A 561 17.29 24.38 -22.54
C LYS A 561 16.85 23.37 -23.61
N GLN A 562 15.95 22.46 -23.25
CA GLN A 562 15.33 21.50 -24.15
C GLN A 562 13.81 21.68 -24.10
N VAL A 563 13.15 21.48 -25.24
CA VAL A 563 11.68 21.49 -25.32
C VAL A 563 11.18 20.05 -25.23
N LEU A 564 10.30 19.77 -24.27
CA LEU A 564 9.62 18.48 -24.19
C LEU A 564 8.63 18.37 -25.36
N THR A 565 8.95 17.51 -26.33
CA THR A 565 8.11 17.20 -27.50
C THR A 565 7.41 15.86 -27.35
N ARG A 566 6.39 15.56 -28.18
CA ARG A 566 5.73 14.24 -28.15
C ARG A 566 6.68 13.11 -28.49
N LYS A 567 7.61 13.33 -29.42
CA LYS A 567 8.68 12.37 -29.74
C LYS A 567 9.55 12.06 -28.52
N MET A 568 9.96 13.08 -27.76
CA MET A 568 10.70 12.89 -26.51
C MET A 568 9.85 12.16 -25.47
N GLY A 569 8.59 12.56 -25.30
CA GLY A 569 7.63 11.89 -24.42
C GLY A 569 7.44 10.41 -24.74
N ARG A 570 7.32 10.04 -26.03
CA ARG A 570 7.20 8.65 -26.47
C ARG A 570 8.45 7.83 -26.16
N VAL A 571 9.65 8.37 -26.38
CA VAL A 571 10.90 7.69 -26.01
C VAL A 571 10.95 7.43 -24.50
N LEU A 572 10.60 8.43 -23.70
CA LEU A 572 10.57 8.30 -22.24
C LEU A 572 9.51 7.29 -21.77
N PHE A 573 8.31 7.32 -22.34
CA PHE A 573 7.25 6.34 -22.09
C PHE A 573 7.70 4.91 -22.42
N MET A 574 8.20 4.71 -23.65
CA MET A 574 8.56 3.40 -24.18
C MET A 574 9.70 2.77 -23.39
N THR A 575 10.75 3.53 -23.11
CA THR A 575 11.91 3.02 -22.35
C THR A 575 11.55 2.74 -20.88
N TYR A 576 10.64 3.53 -20.29
CA TYR A 576 10.13 3.28 -18.94
C TYR A 576 9.32 1.98 -18.86
N GLU A 577 8.32 1.81 -19.72
CA GLU A 577 7.49 0.61 -19.70
C GLU A 577 8.28 -0.64 -20.13
N HIS A 578 9.26 -0.50 -21.02
CA HIS A 578 10.19 -1.58 -21.36
C HIS A 578 10.94 -2.10 -20.13
N GLU A 579 11.53 -1.21 -19.32
CA GLU A 579 12.22 -1.61 -18.07
C GLU A 579 11.23 -2.27 -17.08
N ALA A 580 10.01 -1.75 -16.96
CA ALA A 580 8.99 -2.33 -16.10
C ALA A 580 8.55 -3.75 -16.53
N LEU A 581 8.33 -3.98 -17.83
CA LEU A 581 7.99 -5.29 -18.39
C LEU A 581 9.14 -6.30 -18.23
N HIS A 582 10.39 -5.82 -18.28
CA HIS A 582 11.55 -6.65 -18.01
C HIS A 582 11.73 -7.01 -16.54
N ALA A 583 11.28 -6.16 -15.61
CA ALA A 583 11.26 -6.49 -14.19
C ALA A 583 10.36 -7.71 -13.93
N GLU A 584 9.16 -7.72 -14.52
CA GLU A 584 8.26 -8.87 -14.47
C GLU A 584 8.85 -10.11 -15.16
N THR A 585 9.50 -9.92 -16.33
CA THR A 585 10.18 -11.01 -17.03
C THR A 585 11.25 -11.68 -16.20
N LEU A 586 12.13 -10.88 -15.60
CA LEU A 586 13.20 -11.41 -14.76
C LEU A 586 12.62 -12.11 -13.53
N LEU A 587 11.54 -11.60 -12.94
CA LEU A 587 10.95 -12.20 -11.76
C LEU A 587 10.33 -13.58 -11.99
N TYR A 588 9.65 -13.82 -13.11
CA TYR A 588 9.16 -15.17 -13.38
C TYR A 588 10.30 -16.16 -13.62
N MET A 589 11.46 -15.70 -14.12
CA MET A 589 12.68 -16.51 -14.21
C MET A 589 13.20 -16.85 -12.81
N LEU A 590 13.34 -15.83 -11.96
CA LEU A 590 13.86 -15.97 -10.61
C LEU A 590 12.97 -16.84 -9.72
N LEU A 591 11.65 -16.84 -9.94
CA LEU A 591 10.70 -17.71 -9.27
C LEU A 591 11.06 -19.20 -9.39
N GLN A 592 11.62 -19.62 -10.53
CA GLN A 592 12.02 -21.01 -10.77
C GLN A 592 13.17 -21.48 -9.86
N ARG A 593 13.92 -20.53 -9.29
CA ARG A 593 15.04 -20.78 -8.36
C ARG A 593 14.76 -20.29 -6.94
N ALA A 594 13.54 -19.85 -6.63
CA ALA A 594 13.16 -19.52 -5.25
C ALA A 594 13.29 -20.74 -4.34
N GLY A 595 13.89 -20.56 -3.16
CA GLY A 595 14.21 -21.64 -2.21
C GLY A 595 15.44 -22.49 -2.56
N THR A 596 16.05 -22.31 -3.75
CA THR A 596 17.26 -23.05 -4.18
C THR A 596 18.38 -22.15 -4.71
N GLY A 597 18.14 -20.85 -4.80
CA GLY A 597 19.12 -19.87 -5.29
C GLY A 597 18.63 -18.43 -5.15
N THR A 598 17.47 -18.10 -5.72
CA THR A 598 16.89 -16.75 -5.60
C THR A 598 16.58 -16.46 -4.14
N LEU A 599 17.02 -15.30 -3.67
CA LEU A 599 16.72 -14.80 -2.32
C LEU A 599 15.34 -14.14 -2.27
N PRO A 600 14.60 -14.23 -1.15
CA PRO A 600 13.33 -13.53 -0.98
C PRO A 600 13.50 -12.02 -1.09
N PRO A 601 12.44 -11.27 -1.46
CA PRO A 601 12.51 -9.81 -1.60
C PRO A 601 12.84 -9.16 -0.23
N PRO A 602 14.01 -8.54 -0.07
CA PRO A 602 14.42 -7.96 1.21
C PRO A 602 13.65 -6.69 1.52
N GLY A 603 13.45 -6.44 2.81
CA GLY A 603 12.70 -5.27 3.31
C GLY A 603 11.21 -5.29 2.96
N PHE A 604 10.65 -6.50 2.82
CA PHE A 604 9.23 -6.81 2.81
C PHE A 604 9.00 -7.96 3.81
N ALA A 605 8.02 -7.82 4.70
CA ALA A 605 7.66 -8.88 5.63
C ALA A 605 7.26 -10.16 4.87
N ALA A 606 7.79 -11.29 5.33
CA ALA A 606 7.41 -12.60 4.82
C ALA A 606 5.93 -12.89 5.17
N PRO A 607 5.15 -13.49 4.25
CA PRO A 607 3.76 -13.81 4.52
C PRO A 607 3.61 -14.89 5.58
N ASP A 608 2.65 -14.70 6.50
CA ASP A 608 2.22 -15.75 7.42
C ASP A 608 1.20 -16.65 6.72
N TRP A 609 1.69 -17.65 6.01
CA TRP A 609 0.89 -18.49 5.11
C TRP A 609 -0.30 -19.17 5.78
N GLU A 610 -0.14 -19.62 7.01
CA GLU A 610 -1.21 -20.29 7.77
C GLU A 610 -2.35 -19.31 8.09
N SER A 611 -2.05 -18.17 8.72
CA SER A 611 -3.08 -17.17 9.03
C SER A 611 -3.74 -16.59 7.78
N LEU A 612 -2.97 -16.37 6.70
CA LEU A 612 -3.53 -15.92 5.42
C LEU A 612 -4.46 -16.98 4.80
N SER A 613 -4.08 -18.25 4.83
CA SER A 613 -4.90 -19.34 4.31
C SER A 613 -6.24 -19.47 5.05
N GLU A 614 -6.22 -19.40 6.38
CA GLU A 614 -7.44 -19.39 7.21
C GLU A 614 -8.35 -18.21 6.86
N LYS A 615 -7.77 -17.00 6.73
CA LYS A 615 -8.50 -15.81 6.34
C LYS A 615 -9.18 -15.98 4.98
N TRP A 616 -8.44 -16.41 3.98
CA TRP A 616 -8.96 -16.63 2.63
C TRP A 616 -10.06 -17.68 2.58
N ALA A 617 -9.98 -18.71 3.41
CA ALA A 617 -11.02 -19.73 3.53
C ALA A 617 -12.33 -19.17 4.14
N ALA A 618 -12.23 -18.14 4.99
CA ALA A 618 -13.36 -17.49 5.64
C ALA A 618 -14.02 -16.38 4.79
N GLU A 619 -13.38 -15.95 3.69
CA GLU A 619 -13.94 -14.91 2.81
C GLU A 619 -15.21 -15.37 2.08
N SER A 620 -16.19 -14.48 1.99
CA SER A 620 -17.44 -14.73 1.30
C SER A 620 -17.22 -15.06 -0.18
N LYS A 621 -17.95 -16.06 -0.68
CA LYS A 621 -17.95 -16.42 -2.10
C LYS A 621 -19.12 -15.71 -2.82
N PRO A 622 -19.00 -15.42 -4.12
CA PRO A 622 -20.12 -14.96 -4.93
C PRO A 622 -21.33 -15.90 -4.76
N SER A 623 -22.54 -15.32 -4.73
CA SER A 623 -23.79 -16.08 -4.57
C SER A 623 -24.08 -17.04 -5.74
N SER A 624 -23.43 -16.83 -6.87
CA SER A 624 -23.42 -17.72 -8.04
C SER A 624 -22.00 -17.87 -8.58
N PRO A 625 -21.64 -18.99 -9.24
CA PRO A 625 -20.30 -19.18 -9.80
C PRO A 625 -20.04 -18.33 -11.06
N THR A 626 -21.10 -17.88 -11.73
CA THR A 626 -21.04 -17.22 -13.03
C THR A 626 -21.99 -16.03 -13.10
N ILE A 627 -21.71 -15.08 -14.00
CA ILE A 627 -22.61 -14.00 -14.38
C ILE A 627 -22.81 -13.96 -15.90
N THR A 628 -23.98 -13.52 -16.35
CA THR A 628 -24.28 -13.30 -17.78
C THR A 628 -23.98 -11.86 -18.16
N LEU A 629 -23.25 -11.67 -19.26
CA LEU A 629 -22.89 -10.37 -19.82
C LEU A 629 -23.22 -10.33 -21.32
N GLY A 630 -23.30 -9.11 -21.86
CA GLY A 630 -23.68 -8.89 -23.25
C GLY A 630 -25.20 -8.99 -23.48
N PRO A 631 -25.66 -8.86 -24.74
CA PRO A 631 -24.87 -8.36 -25.87
C PRO A 631 -24.44 -6.89 -25.64
N ALA A 632 -23.23 -6.53 -26.08
CA ALA A 632 -22.67 -5.20 -25.87
C ALA A 632 -21.70 -4.82 -26.99
N THR A 633 -21.44 -3.52 -27.15
CA THR A 633 -20.34 -3.03 -27.98
C THR A 633 -19.22 -2.58 -27.06
N VAL A 634 -18.03 -3.15 -27.25
CA VAL A 634 -16.84 -2.89 -26.44
C VAL A 634 -15.84 -2.11 -27.27
N THR A 635 -15.29 -1.05 -26.69
CA THR A 635 -14.18 -0.30 -27.29
C THR A 635 -12.85 -0.97 -26.93
N LEU A 636 -12.00 -1.29 -27.90
CA LEU A 636 -10.63 -1.74 -27.67
C LEU A 636 -9.64 -0.70 -28.19
N GLY A 637 -8.43 -0.68 -27.65
CA GLY A 637 -7.35 0.23 -28.05
C GLY A 637 -7.60 1.70 -27.71
N HIS A 638 -6.68 2.54 -28.15
CA HIS A 638 -6.74 4.01 -28.08
C HIS A 638 -6.06 4.62 -29.31
N ASP A 639 -6.31 5.91 -29.58
CA ASP A 639 -5.76 6.56 -30.78
C ASP A 639 -4.44 7.28 -30.45
N ASP A 640 -3.32 6.57 -30.62
CA ASP A 640 -1.97 7.12 -30.43
C ASP A 640 -1.02 6.69 -31.57
N VAL A 641 -1.07 7.37 -32.71
CA VAL A 641 -0.18 7.07 -33.85
C VAL A 641 1.12 7.87 -33.76
N GLU A 642 2.25 7.18 -33.79
CA GLU A 642 3.59 7.77 -33.64
C GLU A 642 3.92 8.84 -34.69
N ALA A 643 3.37 8.73 -35.90
CA ALA A 643 3.62 9.68 -37.00
C ALA A 643 3.15 11.12 -36.67
N GLU A 644 2.19 11.30 -35.76
CA GLU A 644 1.68 12.61 -35.36
C GLU A 644 2.62 13.36 -34.40
N ASP A 645 3.52 12.66 -33.72
CA ASP A 645 4.40 13.24 -32.69
C ASP A 645 5.30 14.37 -33.21
N ALA A 646 5.63 14.36 -34.50
CA ALA A 646 6.52 15.34 -35.10
C ALA A 646 5.90 16.75 -35.21
N GLN A 647 4.57 16.85 -35.22
CA GLN A 647 3.84 18.10 -35.45
C GLN A 647 2.96 18.52 -34.26
N ALA A 648 2.89 17.68 -33.23
CA ALA A 648 1.96 17.84 -32.13
C ALA A 648 2.56 18.64 -30.95
N SER A 649 1.71 19.42 -30.29
CA SER A 649 2.09 20.33 -29.18
C SER A 649 1.39 20.00 -27.86
N ASP A 650 0.56 18.98 -27.83
CA ASP A 650 -0.33 18.59 -26.74
C ASP A 650 0.28 17.59 -25.75
N VAL A 651 1.61 17.59 -25.60
CA VAL A 651 2.38 16.67 -24.73
C VAL A 651 1.77 16.53 -23.34
N ALA A 652 1.25 17.64 -22.81
CA ALA A 652 0.68 17.74 -21.49
C ALA A 652 -0.59 16.91 -21.26
N THR A 653 -1.38 16.73 -22.30
CA THR A 653 -2.66 16.03 -22.23
C THR A 653 -2.63 14.70 -22.95
N HIS A 654 -1.50 14.38 -23.60
CA HIS A 654 -1.36 13.20 -24.44
C HIS A 654 -1.11 11.93 -23.63
N GLU A 655 -1.81 10.86 -24.02
CA GLU A 655 -1.61 9.51 -23.48
C GLU A 655 -0.81 8.68 -24.48
N TYR A 656 0.28 8.08 -24.01
CA TYR A 656 1.12 7.24 -24.87
C TYR A 656 0.72 5.77 -24.72
N GLY A 657 0.80 5.02 -25.82
CA GLY A 657 0.69 3.58 -25.82
C GLY A 657 1.60 2.90 -26.82
N TRP A 658 1.64 1.58 -26.72
CA TRP A 658 2.37 0.75 -27.68
C TRP A 658 1.62 0.70 -29.01
N ASP A 659 2.34 0.42 -30.09
CA ASP A 659 1.79 0.37 -31.44
C ASP A 659 0.62 -0.64 -31.58
N ASN A 660 0.63 -1.75 -30.85
CA ASN A 660 -0.44 -2.75 -30.83
C ASN A 660 -1.71 -2.32 -30.07
N GLU A 661 -1.73 -1.11 -29.51
CA GLU A 661 -2.88 -0.53 -28.83
C GLU A 661 -3.64 0.46 -29.73
N HIS A 662 -3.04 0.85 -30.87
CA HIS A 662 -3.63 1.74 -31.88
C HIS A 662 -4.10 0.98 -33.14
N PRO A 663 -5.22 1.37 -33.78
CA PRO A 663 -6.18 2.38 -33.36
C PRO A 663 -7.23 1.89 -32.36
N LYS A 664 -8.01 2.85 -31.87
CA LYS A 664 -9.27 2.59 -31.19
C LYS A 664 -10.24 1.90 -32.14
N ARG A 665 -10.89 0.84 -31.67
CA ARG A 665 -11.85 0.03 -32.45
C ARG A 665 -13.07 -0.36 -31.62
N GLN A 666 -14.22 -0.49 -32.26
CA GLN A 666 -15.46 -0.99 -31.64
C GLN A 666 -15.69 -2.44 -32.06
N VAL A 667 -15.93 -3.32 -31.10
CA VAL A 667 -16.17 -4.74 -31.34
C VAL A 667 -17.48 -5.14 -30.68
N HIS A 668 -18.35 -5.83 -31.41
CA HIS A 668 -19.58 -6.38 -30.87
C HIS A 668 -19.31 -7.69 -30.13
N VAL A 669 -19.92 -7.84 -28.96
CA VAL A 669 -19.87 -9.04 -28.12
C VAL A 669 -21.31 -9.53 -27.95
N ASN A 670 -21.54 -10.81 -28.25
CA ASN A 670 -22.84 -11.44 -28.04
C ASN A 670 -23.12 -11.64 -26.56
N GLU A 671 -24.29 -12.18 -26.21
CA GLU A 671 -24.55 -12.62 -24.85
C GLU A 671 -23.71 -13.88 -24.53
N PHE A 672 -23.08 -13.92 -23.36
CA PHE A 672 -22.29 -15.04 -22.88
C PHE A 672 -22.33 -15.10 -21.35
N ARG A 673 -21.96 -16.26 -20.80
CA ARG A 673 -21.83 -16.46 -19.36
C ARG A 673 -20.38 -16.65 -18.98
N ILE A 674 -19.91 -15.97 -17.93
CA ILE A 674 -18.50 -15.95 -17.50
C ILE A 674 -18.37 -16.25 -16.01
N GLU A 675 -17.34 -16.99 -15.61
CA GLU A 675 -17.05 -17.27 -14.21
C GLU A 675 -16.55 -16.03 -13.45
N TRP A 676 -16.98 -15.86 -12.20
CA TRP A 676 -16.58 -14.71 -11.38
C TRP A 676 -15.10 -14.69 -11.03
N ARG A 677 -14.44 -15.85 -10.98
CA ARG A 677 -13.05 -16.00 -10.57
C ARG A 677 -12.23 -16.74 -11.64
N PRO A 678 -10.93 -16.44 -11.80
CA PRO A 678 -10.05 -17.29 -12.60
C PRO A 678 -9.98 -18.70 -12.00
N VAL A 679 -9.59 -19.66 -12.84
CA VAL A 679 -9.35 -21.04 -12.44
C VAL A 679 -8.33 -21.08 -11.31
N THR A 680 -8.65 -21.78 -10.23
CA THR A 680 -7.75 -21.85 -9.07
C THR A 680 -6.74 -22.99 -9.17
N ASN A 681 -5.67 -22.95 -8.37
CA ASN A 681 -4.75 -24.08 -8.22
C ASN A 681 -5.49 -25.34 -7.79
N GLY A 682 -6.45 -25.23 -6.87
CA GLY A 682 -7.24 -26.36 -6.37
C GLY A 682 -8.08 -27.01 -7.46
N GLU A 683 -8.82 -26.21 -8.22
CA GLU A 683 -9.63 -26.70 -9.35
C GLU A 683 -8.75 -27.39 -10.41
N PHE A 684 -7.63 -26.76 -10.77
CA PHE A 684 -6.71 -27.32 -11.76
C PHE A 684 -5.98 -28.57 -11.24
N TYR A 685 -5.66 -28.63 -9.95
CA TYR A 685 -5.04 -29.79 -9.29
C TYR A 685 -5.97 -30.99 -9.28
N GLU A 686 -7.25 -30.78 -8.95
CA GLU A 686 -8.26 -31.85 -9.02
C GLU A 686 -8.44 -32.36 -10.45
N PHE A 687 -8.48 -31.45 -11.43
CA PHE A 687 -8.50 -31.82 -12.84
C PHE A 687 -7.28 -32.66 -13.24
N TYR A 688 -6.07 -32.22 -12.86
CA TYR A 688 -4.83 -32.93 -13.12
C TYR A 688 -4.83 -34.35 -12.53
N MET A 689 -5.29 -34.48 -11.28
CA MET A 689 -5.31 -35.75 -10.55
C MET A 689 -6.45 -36.70 -10.98
N SER A 690 -7.55 -36.16 -11.53
CA SER A 690 -8.74 -36.94 -11.95
C SER A 690 -8.51 -37.89 -13.13
N GLY A 691 -7.35 -37.82 -13.80
CA GLY A 691 -7.05 -38.55 -15.02
C GLY A 691 -7.60 -37.90 -16.30
N HIS A 692 -8.40 -36.83 -16.18
CA HIS A 692 -8.78 -35.96 -17.31
C HIS A 692 -7.65 -35.00 -17.71
N GLY A 693 -6.67 -34.75 -16.82
CA GLY A 693 -5.50 -33.94 -17.08
C GLY A 693 -4.30 -34.66 -17.73
N LYS A 694 -4.48 -35.85 -18.32
CA LYS A 694 -3.37 -36.59 -18.95
C LYS A 694 -2.71 -35.85 -20.12
N ASP A 695 -3.43 -34.92 -20.74
CA ASP A 695 -2.97 -34.15 -21.90
C ASP A 695 -2.40 -32.78 -21.53
N VAL A 696 -2.32 -32.44 -20.23
CA VAL A 696 -1.75 -31.17 -19.75
C VAL A 696 -0.43 -31.40 -19.02
N GLN A 697 0.43 -30.39 -19.02
CA GLN A 697 1.68 -30.42 -18.27
C GLN A 697 1.47 -30.02 -16.80
N VAL A 698 2.40 -30.43 -15.94
CA VAL A 698 2.49 -29.84 -14.59
C VAL A 698 2.84 -28.36 -14.76
N PRO A 699 2.06 -27.42 -14.20
CA PRO A 699 2.36 -25.99 -14.30
C PRO A 699 3.78 -25.68 -13.78
N ALA A 700 4.52 -24.82 -14.49
CA ALA A 700 5.86 -24.38 -14.05
C ALA A 700 5.83 -23.55 -12.76
N SER A 701 4.64 -23.06 -12.38
CA SER A 701 4.36 -22.45 -11.08
C SER A 701 4.31 -23.47 -9.94
N TRP A 702 4.28 -24.77 -10.22
CA TRP A 702 4.30 -25.83 -9.22
C TRP A 702 5.68 -26.49 -9.12
N VAL A 703 5.92 -27.17 -8.02
CA VAL A 703 7.15 -27.92 -7.75
C VAL A 703 6.88 -29.07 -6.79
N GLN A 704 7.53 -30.21 -7.03
CA GLN A 704 7.48 -31.33 -6.10
C GLN A 704 8.59 -31.18 -5.04
N VAL A 705 8.18 -31.11 -3.76
CA VAL A 705 9.09 -31.00 -2.62
C VAL A 705 8.77 -32.13 -1.65
N ALA A 706 9.76 -32.96 -1.34
CA ALA A 706 9.61 -34.13 -0.46
C ALA A 706 8.41 -35.05 -0.84
N GLY A 707 8.15 -35.20 -2.15
CA GLY A 707 7.05 -36.02 -2.67
C GLY A 707 5.70 -35.32 -2.79
N ALA A 708 5.50 -34.15 -2.16
CA ALA A 708 4.27 -33.38 -2.22
C ALA A 708 4.32 -32.27 -3.29
N MET A 709 3.20 -32.04 -3.98
CA MET A 709 3.07 -30.91 -4.90
C MET A 709 2.89 -29.60 -4.11
N GLN A 710 3.69 -28.60 -4.44
CA GLN A 710 3.70 -27.28 -3.83
C GLN A 710 3.64 -26.20 -4.91
N VAL A 711 3.24 -24.98 -4.53
CA VAL A 711 3.18 -23.82 -5.42
C VAL A 711 4.37 -22.91 -5.13
N ARG A 712 5.10 -22.51 -6.16
CA ARG A 712 6.27 -21.63 -6.04
C ARG A 712 5.83 -20.22 -5.65
N THR A 713 6.56 -19.61 -4.72
CA THR A 713 6.52 -18.17 -4.43
C THR A 713 7.94 -17.63 -4.35
N LEU A 714 8.12 -16.31 -4.37
CA LEU A 714 9.44 -15.70 -4.19
C LEU A 714 9.98 -15.85 -2.75
N TYR A 715 9.15 -16.28 -1.80
CA TYR A 715 9.55 -16.67 -0.44
C TYR A 715 9.87 -18.17 -0.31
N GLY A 716 9.86 -18.90 -1.43
CA GLY A 716 9.97 -20.36 -1.45
C GLY A 716 8.63 -21.05 -1.75
N PRO A 717 8.65 -22.37 -2.00
CA PRO A 717 7.43 -23.11 -2.30
C PRO A 717 6.54 -23.25 -1.06
N VAL A 718 5.22 -23.15 -1.28
CA VAL A 718 4.20 -23.30 -0.24
C VAL A 718 3.32 -24.52 -0.51
N PRO A 719 2.80 -25.17 0.53
CA PRO A 719 1.86 -26.27 0.39
C PRO A 719 0.64 -25.93 -0.49
N MET A 720 0.15 -26.91 -1.28
CA MET A 720 -0.99 -26.72 -2.18
C MET A 720 -2.25 -26.23 -1.45
N ASN A 721 -2.49 -26.63 -0.19
CA ASN A 721 -3.65 -26.18 0.59
C ASN A 721 -3.61 -24.66 0.90
N VAL A 722 -2.42 -24.07 1.06
CA VAL A 722 -2.26 -22.62 1.25
C VAL A 722 -2.65 -21.87 -0.04
N ALA A 723 -2.14 -22.35 -1.17
CA ALA A 723 -2.32 -21.72 -2.47
C ALA A 723 -3.59 -22.18 -3.22
N TYR A 724 -4.43 -23.00 -2.57
CA TYR A 724 -5.51 -23.74 -3.21
C TYR A 724 -6.53 -22.83 -3.91
N SER A 725 -6.84 -21.68 -3.30
CA SER A 725 -7.80 -20.69 -3.82
C SER A 725 -7.15 -19.61 -4.69
N TRP A 726 -5.83 -19.63 -4.89
CA TRP A 726 -5.14 -18.69 -5.77
C TRP A 726 -5.39 -19.03 -7.24
N PRO A 727 -5.36 -18.05 -8.15
CA PRO A 727 -5.37 -18.34 -9.57
C PRO A 727 -4.19 -19.25 -9.94
N VAL A 728 -4.46 -20.30 -10.72
CA VAL A 728 -3.40 -21.13 -11.28
C VAL A 728 -2.68 -20.35 -12.37
N ILE A 729 -1.34 -20.46 -12.40
CA ILE A 729 -0.51 -19.92 -13.47
C ILE A 729 -0.10 -21.09 -14.36
N ALA A 730 -0.58 -21.12 -15.60
CA ALA A 730 -0.37 -22.22 -16.54
C ALA A 730 -0.40 -21.72 -18.00
N SER A 731 0.08 -22.57 -18.92
CA SER A 731 0.09 -22.25 -20.35
C SER A 731 -1.33 -22.09 -20.92
N TYR A 732 -1.48 -21.34 -22.02
CA TYR A 732 -2.76 -21.22 -22.73
C TYR A 732 -3.32 -22.59 -23.10
N LYS A 733 -2.46 -23.49 -23.61
CA LYS A 733 -2.87 -24.83 -24.05
C LYS A 733 -3.46 -25.65 -22.91
N ASP A 734 -2.82 -25.64 -21.74
CA ASP A 734 -3.27 -26.40 -20.58
C ASP A 734 -4.59 -25.84 -20.02
N LEU A 735 -4.72 -24.52 -19.91
CA LEU A 735 -5.94 -23.86 -19.44
C LEU A 735 -7.09 -23.97 -20.44
N SER A 736 -6.80 -23.91 -21.74
CA SER A 736 -7.78 -24.15 -22.79
C SER A 736 -8.29 -25.58 -22.73
N ARG A 737 -7.41 -26.57 -22.49
CA ARG A 737 -7.82 -27.97 -22.30
C ARG A 737 -8.69 -28.15 -21.06
N TYR A 738 -8.33 -27.52 -19.94
CA TYR A 738 -9.17 -27.50 -18.73
C TYR A 738 -10.56 -26.91 -19.02
N ALA A 739 -10.62 -25.73 -19.66
CA ALA A 739 -11.87 -25.07 -19.98
C ALA A 739 -12.78 -25.94 -20.87
N LEU A 740 -12.21 -26.60 -21.88
CA LEU A 740 -12.92 -27.54 -22.75
C LEU A 740 -13.52 -28.72 -21.98
N VAL A 741 -12.75 -29.32 -21.06
CA VAL A 741 -13.24 -30.43 -20.22
C VAL A 741 -14.32 -29.97 -19.25
N LYS A 742 -14.24 -28.73 -18.75
CA LYS A 742 -15.27 -28.09 -17.92
C LYS A 742 -16.55 -27.75 -18.72
N GLY A 743 -16.51 -27.85 -20.05
CA GLY A 743 -17.64 -27.57 -20.95
C GLY A 743 -17.73 -26.11 -21.42
N GLY A 744 -16.65 -25.36 -21.31
CA GLY A 744 -16.55 -23.97 -21.78
C GLY A 744 -15.31 -23.71 -22.62
N ARG A 745 -14.90 -22.44 -22.70
CA ARG A 745 -13.68 -21.97 -23.36
C ARG A 745 -13.04 -20.82 -22.59
N LEU A 746 -11.85 -20.40 -23.00
CA LEU A 746 -11.29 -19.12 -22.57
C LEU A 746 -12.03 -17.95 -23.27
N PRO A 747 -12.15 -16.78 -22.63
CA PRO A 747 -12.83 -15.62 -23.20
C PRO A 747 -12.07 -15.06 -24.40
N THR A 748 -12.76 -14.38 -25.30
CA THR A 748 -12.11 -13.50 -26.29
C THR A 748 -11.63 -12.20 -25.62
N GLU A 749 -10.70 -11.47 -26.24
CA GLU A 749 -10.24 -10.15 -25.79
C GLU A 749 -11.40 -9.20 -25.43
N PRO A 750 -12.41 -8.98 -26.31
CA PRO A 750 -13.52 -8.08 -25.99
C PRO A 750 -14.47 -8.61 -24.90
N GLU A 751 -14.65 -9.93 -24.77
CA GLU A 751 -15.45 -10.52 -23.67
C GLU A 751 -14.81 -10.26 -22.30
N LEU A 752 -13.51 -10.51 -22.19
CA LEU A 752 -12.78 -10.28 -20.95
C LEU A 752 -12.69 -8.77 -20.63
N ARG A 753 -12.51 -7.92 -21.65
CA ARG A 753 -12.53 -6.47 -21.48
C ARG A 753 -13.88 -5.97 -20.98
N LEU A 754 -15.00 -6.52 -21.48
CA LEU A 754 -16.34 -6.19 -20.98
C LEU A 754 -16.49 -6.53 -19.49
N PHE A 755 -16.00 -7.71 -19.07
CA PHE A 755 -16.01 -8.12 -17.67
C PHE A 755 -15.18 -7.17 -16.80
N TYR A 756 -13.96 -6.83 -17.23
CA TYR A 756 -13.10 -5.89 -16.50
C TYR A 756 -13.68 -4.48 -16.44
N ASP A 757 -14.33 -3.98 -17.50
CA ASP A 757 -14.95 -2.66 -17.49
C ASP A 757 -16.16 -2.60 -16.54
N LYS A 758 -16.98 -3.65 -16.50
CA LYS A 758 -18.20 -3.66 -15.69
C LYS A 758 -17.93 -3.78 -14.20
N PHE A 759 -16.95 -4.61 -13.82
CA PHE A 759 -16.65 -4.91 -12.42
C PHE A 759 -15.36 -4.25 -11.94
N GLU A 760 -14.67 -3.51 -12.80
CA GLU A 760 -13.37 -2.92 -12.49
C GLU A 760 -12.41 -3.95 -11.87
N ALA A 761 -12.33 -5.17 -12.41
CA ALA A 761 -11.61 -6.30 -11.80
C ALA A 761 -10.08 -6.12 -11.61
N GLY A 762 -9.55 -4.96 -12.03
CA GLY A 762 -8.18 -4.49 -11.83
C GLY A 762 -8.11 -3.08 -11.22
N TYR A 763 -9.17 -2.61 -10.54
CA TYR A 763 -9.20 -1.26 -9.99
C TYR A 763 -8.09 -1.04 -8.98
N GLU A 764 -7.51 0.16 -9.04
CA GLU A 764 -6.30 0.45 -8.31
C GLU A 764 -6.49 0.30 -6.79
N GLY A 765 -7.62 0.69 -6.21
CA GLY A 765 -7.86 0.57 -4.76
C GLY A 765 -7.97 -0.86 -4.19
N GLY A 766 -7.86 -1.93 -5.00
CA GLY A 766 -8.00 -3.31 -4.52
C GLY A 766 -7.33 -4.40 -5.36
N ALA A 767 -6.82 -4.09 -6.56
CA ALA A 767 -6.08 -5.04 -7.38
C ALA A 767 -4.77 -5.48 -6.71
N ASN A 768 -4.38 -6.74 -6.92
CA ASN A 768 -3.07 -7.26 -6.51
C ASN A 768 -2.06 -6.97 -7.62
N VAL A 769 -1.55 -5.73 -7.67
CA VAL A 769 -0.59 -5.21 -8.66
C VAL A 769 0.43 -4.31 -7.96
N GLY A 770 1.52 -3.95 -8.64
CA GLY A 770 2.49 -2.97 -8.12
C GLY A 770 3.22 -3.44 -6.86
N PHE A 771 3.49 -4.74 -6.73
CA PHE A 771 4.23 -5.34 -5.62
C PHE A 771 3.55 -5.21 -4.25
N ARG A 772 2.22 -5.06 -4.22
CA ARG A 772 1.42 -5.13 -2.97
C ARG A 772 1.61 -6.45 -2.25
N ASN A 773 1.66 -7.52 -3.03
CA ASN A 773 2.10 -8.84 -2.61
C ASN A 773 3.15 -9.32 -3.61
N TRP A 774 4.04 -10.19 -3.14
CA TRP A 774 5.04 -10.87 -3.97
C TRP A 774 4.60 -12.29 -4.37
N HIS A 775 3.28 -12.51 -4.40
CA HIS A 775 2.62 -13.77 -4.73
C HIS A 775 1.16 -13.50 -5.15
N PRO A 776 0.51 -14.46 -5.85
CA PRO A 776 -0.92 -14.42 -6.09
C PRO A 776 -1.71 -14.46 -4.78
N ILE A 777 -2.93 -13.92 -4.82
CA ILE A 777 -3.93 -14.04 -3.75
C ILE A 777 -5.24 -14.58 -4.34
N PRO A 778 -6.19 -15.09 -3.55
CA PRO A 778 -7.50 -15.45 -4.08
C PRO A 778 -8.20 -14.28 -4.76
N ALA A 779 -8.91 -14.58 -5.84
CA ALA A 779 -9.70 -13.57 -6.54
C ALA A 779 -10.95 -13.19 -5.73
N THR A 780 -11.24 -11.89 -5.65
CA THR A 780 -12.33 -11.33 -4.83
C THR A 780 -13.50 -10.79 -5.65
N THR A 781 -13.37 -10.69 -6.98
CA THR A 781 -14.45 -10.24 -7.87
C THR A 781 -15.72 -11.10 -7.69
N GLY A 782 -16.89 -10.45 -7.75
CA GLY A 782 -18.21 -11.08 -7.59
C GLY A 782 -18.80 -11.07 -6.19
N GLY A 783 -18.12 -10.46 -5.21
CA GLY A 783 -18.68 -10.21 -3.88
C GLY A 783 -19.81 -9.16 -3.88
N GLU A 784 -20.77 -9.30 -2.98
CA GLU A 784 -21.95 -8.40 -2.91
C GLU A 784 -21.60 -6.99 -2.38
N ARG A 785 -20.60 -6.88 -1.48
CA ARG A 785 -20.27 -5.66 -0.74
C ARG A 785 -19.90 -4.47 -1.64
N ASP A 786 -19.29 -4.72 -2.81
CA ASP A 786 -18.82 -3.69 -3.74
C ASP A 786 -19.44 -3.79 -5.14
N GLY A 787 -20.67 -4.32 -5.25
CA GLY A 787 -21.36 -4.45 -6.53
C GLY A 787 -20.64 -5.38 -7.52
N GLY A 788 -19.93 -6.39 -7.02
CA GLY A 788 -19.15 -7.34 -7.80
C GLY A 788 -17.71 -6.89 -8.10
N ARG A 789 -17.29 -5.68 -7.70
CA ARG A 789 -15.90 -5.23 -7.86
C ARG A 789 -14.92 -6.09 -7.06
N GLY A 790 -13.67 -6.17 -7.52
CA GLY A 790 -12.64 -6.93 -6.81
C GLY A 790 -11.35 -7.09 -7.61
N SER A 791 -10.52 -8.02 -7.17
CA SER A 791 -9.25 -8.40 -7.80
C SER A 791 -9.36 -9.76 -8.47
N ASN A 792 -8.66 -9.96 -9.58
CA ASN A 792 -8.48 -11.28 -10.20
C ASN A 792 -7.40 -12.15 -9.53
N GLY A 793 -6.79 -11.66 -8.44
CA GLY A 793 -5.76 -12.39 -7.69
C GLY A 793 -4.31 -12.05 -8.08
N GLY A 794 -4.10 -11.18 -9.07
CA GLY A 794 -2.77 -10.69 -9.47
C GLY A 794 -2.10 -11.57 -10.51
N VAL A 795 -2.83 -11.91 -11.57
CA VAL A 795 -2.32 -12.58 -12.77
C VAL A 795 -2.83 -11.89 -14.03
N TRP A 796 -2.08 -11.98 -15.11
CA TRP A 796 -2.66 -11.77 -16.43
C TRP A 796 -3.69 -12.89 -16.72
N GLU A 797 -4.68 -12.64 -17.57
CA GLU A 797 -5.64 -13.66 -17.96
C GLU A 797 -5.57 -13.92 -19.46
N TRP A 798 -5.41 -15.20 -19.83
CA TRP A 798 -5.43 -15.67 -21.21
C TRP A 798 -6.76 -15.37 -21.89
N THR A 799 -6.68 -14.91 -23.14
CA THR A 799 -7.81 -14.85 -24.05
C THR A 799 -7.62 -15.87 -25.18
N SER A 800 -8.70 -16.26 -25.85
CA SER A 800 -8.66 -17.07 -27.07
C SER A 800 -8.35 -16.24 -28.32
N THR A 801 -8.07 -14.94 -28.18
CA THR A 801 -7.78 -14.02 -29.28
C THR A 801 -6.30 -14.06 -29.65
N LEU A 802 -6.01 -14.40 -30.91
CA LEU A 802 -4.66 -14.40 -31.44
C LEU A 802 -4.06 -12.99 -31.40
N PHE A 803 -2.77 -12.90 -31.08
CA PHE A 803 -2.04 -11.66 -31.24
C PHE A 803 -1.69 -11.49 -32.72
N GLU A 804 -2.55 -10.79 -33.45
CA GLU A 804 -2.45 -10.60 -34.89
C GLU A 804 -2.66 -9.14 -35.29
N LYS A 805 -2.28 -8.84 -36.54
CA LYS A 805 -2.50 -7.53 -37.15
C LYS A 805 -4.00 -7.31 -37.38
N TYR A 806 -4.49 -6.14 -36.98
CA TYR A 806 -5.86 -5.69 -37.22
C TYR A 806 -5.89 -4.44 -38.12
N ASP A 807 -7.07 -4.11 -38.61
CA ASP A 807 -7.27 -2.98 -39.52
C ASP A 807 -6.84 -1.66 -38.87
N GLY A 808 -6.03 -0.90 -39.60
CA GLY A 808 -5.48 0.38 -39.14
C GLY A 808 -4.21 0.28 -38.30
N PHE A 809 -3.72 -0.91 -37.96
CA PHE A 809 -2.43 -1.05 -37.25
C PHE A 809 -1.28 -0.41 -38.03
N VAL A 810 -0.50 0.44 -37.34
CA VAL A 810 0.72 1.08 -37.83
C VAL A 810 1.86 0.70 -36.89
N PRO A 811 2.94 0.06 -37.37
CA PRO A 811 4.06 -0.30 -36.50
C PRO A 811 4.82 0.93 -36.01
N SER A 812 5.43 0.83 -34.83
CA SER A 812 6.33 1.87 -34.32
C SER A 812 7.50 2.11 -35.28
N ALA A 813 7.85 3.37 -35.55
CA ALA A 813 9.06 3.69 -36.31
C ALA A 813 10.29 3.70 -35.39
N LEU A 814 10.13 4.03 -34.11
CA LEU A 814 11.15 3.97 -33.08
C LEU A 814 11.54 2.52 -32.72
N TYR A 815 10.57 1.60 -32.68
CA TYR A 815 10.80 0.19 -32.36
C TYR A 815 9.95 -0.76 -33.25
N PRO A 816 10.27 -0.90 -34.55
CA PRO A 816 9.41 -1.63 -35.50
C PRO A 816 9.13 -3.11 -35.17
N GLY A 817 10.09 -3.79 -34.55
CA GLY A 817 9.97 -5.20 -34.17
C GLY A 817 9.20 -5.46 -32.87
N TYR A 818 8.74 -4.42 -32.16
CA TYR A 818 8.11 -4.59 -30.85
C TYR A 818 6.85 -5.47 -30.90
N SER A 819 5.95 -5.21 -31.86
CA SER A 819 4.73 -6.00 -32.03
C SER A 819 4.74 -6.86 -33.30
N MET A 820 5.25 -6.32 -34.41
CA MET A 820 5.16 -6.99 -35.73
C MET A 820 5.83 -8.37 -35.77
N ASP A 821 6.95 -8.53 -35.06
CA ASP A 821 7.69 -9.79 -35.05
C ASP A 821 6.87 -10.94 -34.45
N PHE A 822 5.83 -10.61 -33.67
CA PHE A 822 5.00 -11.58 -32.95
C PHE A 822 3.62 -11.81 -33.58
N PHE A 823 3.34 -11.22 -34.76
CA PHE A 823 2.17 -11.56 -35.59
C PHE A 823 2.41 -12.85 -36.40
N ASP A 824 2.84 -13.89 -35.70
CA ASP A 824 3.31 -15.17 -36.23
C ASP A 824 2.26 -16.30 -36.12
N GLY A 825 1.11 -15.99 -35.50
CA GLY A 825 0.04 -16.94 -35.23
C GLY A 825 0.32 -17.88 -34.05
N ALA A 826 1.45 -17.75 -33.34
CA ALA A 826 1.83 -18.55 -32.18
C ALA A 826 1.41 -17.91 -30.83
N HIS A 827 1.15 -16.61 -30.84
CA HIS A 827 0.87 -15.81 -29.64
C HIS A 827 -0.62 -15.58 -29.40
N GLN A 828 -1.01 -15.51 -28.13
CA GLN A 828 -2.36 -15.13 -27.69
C GLN A 828 -2.29 -13.85 -26.87
N VAL A 829 -3.34 -13.03 -26.96
CA VAL A 829 -3.53 -11.83 -26.15
C VAL A 829 -3.83 -12.24 -24.70
N VAL A 830 -3.23 -11.51 -23.76
CA VAL A 830 -3.53 -11.58 -22.33
C VAL A 830 -3.86 -10.19 -21.79
N LEU A 831 -4.84 -10.10 -20.88
CA LEU A 831 -5.31 -8.83 -20.31
C LEU A 831 -5.19 -8.80 -18.78
N GLY A 832 -5.04 -7.59 -18.22
CA GLY A 832 -4.99 -7.34 -16.78
C GLY A 832 -3.61 -6.90 -16.33
N GLY A 833 -3.06 -7.63 -15.37
CA GLY A 833 -1.75 -7.35 -14.77
C GLY A 833 -1.49 -8.36 -13.67
N SER A 834 -0.22 -8.73 -13.49
CA SER A 834 0.19 -9.58 -12.37
C SER A 834 0.49 -8.75 -11.13
N TYR A 835 0.76 -9.43 -10.02
CA TYR A 835 1.20 -8.79 -8.77
C TYR A 835 2.52 -8.01 -8.89
N ALA A 836 3.33 -8.25 -9.94
CA ALA A 836 4.53 -7.43 -10.23
C ALA A 836 4.33 -6.40 -11.34
N THR A 837 3.21 -6.42 -12.07
CA THR A 837 2.93 -5.40 -13.08
C THR A 837 2.70 -4.05 -12.38
N ILE A 838 3.44 -3.00 -12.78
CA ILE A 838 3.31 -1.68 -12.15
C ILE A 838 1.91 -1.07 -12.42
N PRO A 839 1.39 -0.20 -11.52
CA PRO A 839 0.03 0.33 -11.66
C PRO A 839 -0.25 1.02 -13.00
N ARG A 840 0.76 1.70 -13.55
CA ARG A 840 0.69 2.40 -14.84
C ARG A 840 0.34 1.48 -16.01
N ILE A 841 0.89 0.26 -16.04
CA ILE A 841 0.59 -0.73 -17.08
C ILE A 841 -0.71 -1.44 -16.74
N ALA A 842 -0.85 -1.93 -15.50
CA ALA A 842 -2.00 -2.74 -15.10
C ALA A 842 -3.35 -1.99 -15.17
N SER A 843 -3.35 -0.67 -14.97
CA SER A 843 -4.56 0.16 -14.98
C SER A 843 -4.89 0.74 -16.36
N ARG A 844 -3.96 0.64 -17.34
CA ARG A 844 -4.14 1.23 -18.66
C ARG A 844 -5.03 0.32 -19.51
N ARG A 845 -6.24 0.81 -19.80
CA ARG A 845 -7.31 0.01 -20.40
C ARG A 845 -6.97 -0.59 -21.76
N SER A 846 -6.12 0.09 -22.54
CA SER A 846 -5.73 -0.28 -23.90
C SER A 846 -4.63 -1.34 -23.97
N VAL A 847 -3.94 -1.62 -22.86
CA VAL A 847 -2.77 -2.52 -22.85
C VAL A 847 -3.12 -3.90 -23.34
N ARG A 848 -2.30 -4.40 -24.27
CA ARG A 848 -2.35 -5.76 -24.78
C ARG A 848 -0.97 -6.38 -24.57
N ASN A 849 -0.91 -7.34 -23.66
CA ASN A 849 0.27 -8.18 -23.51
C ASN A 849 0.04 -9.51 -24.26
N TRP A 850 1.09 -10.26 -24.57
CA TRP A 850 0.99 -11.48 -25.35
C TRP A 850 2.11 -12.46 -25.03
N TYR A 851 1.81 -13.75 -25.19
CA TYR A 851 2.78 -14.82 -24.98
C TYR A 851 2.47 -16.00 -25.92
N GLN A 852 3.48 -16.78 -26.27
CA GLN A 852 3.31 -18.00 -27.06
C GLN A 852 2.40 -18.98 -26.31
N ARG A 853 1.52 -19.68 -27.03
CA ARG A 853 0.49 -20.58 -26.44
C ARG A 853 1.02 -21.64 -25.47
N ASN A 854 2.24 -22.10 -25.68
CA ASN A 854 2.86 -23.15 -24.87
C ASN A 854 3.91 -22.61 -23.88
N TYR A 855 4.09 -21.28 -23.78
CA TYR A 855 5.06 -20.70 -22.86
C TYR A 855 4.55 -20.83 -21.41
N PRO A 856 5.23 -21.58 -20.52
CA PRO A 856 4.65 -21.99 -19.24
C PRO A 856 5.01 -21.07 -18.07
N TYR A 857 5.98 -20.17 -18.25
CA TYR A 857 6.56 -19.35 -17.20
C TYR A 857 5.87 -18.01 -16.89
N PRO A 858 5.22 -17.29 -17.83
CA PRO A 858 4.67 -15.98 -17.53
C PRO A 858 3.51 -16.12 -16.54
N TRP A 859 3.26 -15.10 -15.72
CA TRP A 859 2.24 -15.13 -14.67
C TRP A 859 0.84 -14.90 -15.23
N VAL A 860 0.40 -15.85 -16.04
CA VAL A 860 -0.88 -15.84 -16.74
C VAL A 860 -1.76 -16.99 -16.25
N GLY A 861 -2.94 -16.65 -15.74
CA GLY A 861 -4.03 -17.58 -15.45
C GLY A 861 -5.11 -17.52 -16.52
N GLY A 862 -6.30 -18.04 -16.22
CA GLY A 862 -7.41 -18.01 -17.16
C GLY A 862 -8.74 -18.21 -16.46
N ARG A 863 -9.82 -17.94 -17.19
CA ARG A 863 -11.20 -17.99 -16.69
C ARG A 863 -12.07 -18.64 -17.74
N VAL A 864 -13.14 -19.31 -17.32
CA VAL A 864 -14.01 -20.04 -18.24
C VAL A 864 -15.24 -19.19 -18.60
N VAL A 865 -15.56 -19.19 -19.88
CA VAL A 865 -16.82 -18.67 -20.43
C VAL A 865 -17.61 -19.77 -21.13
N TYR A 866 -18.91 -19.54 -21.25
CA TYR A 866 -19.90 -20.44 -21.83
C TYR A 866 -20.79 -19.66 -22.79
N GLU A 867 -21.02 -20.22 -23.98
CA GLU A 867 -22.03 -19.73 -24.92
C GLU A 867 -23.44 -19.92 -24.34
N LEU A 868 -24.38 -19.06 -24.75
CA LEU A 868 -25.78 -19.09 -24.33
C LEU A 868 -26.74 -19.46 -25.47
#